data_AF-A0A1N7FNK8-F1
#
_entry.id   AF-A0A1N7FNK8-F1
#
_cell.length_a   1.000
_cell.length_b   1.000
_cell.length_c   1.000
_cell.angle_alpha   90.00
_cell.angle_beta   90.00
_cell.angle_gamma   90.00
#
_symmetry.space_group_name_H-M   'P 1'
#
loop_
_entity.id
_entity.type
_entity.pdbx_description
1 polymer ?
#
loop_
_entity_poly.entity_id
_entity_poly.type
_entity_poly.pdbx_seq_one_letter_code
_entity_poly.pdbx_strand_id
1 'polypeptide(L)'
;MRTWFEPHEDEEFEAAKDLLVRRCLVWAGERGMAADPLVLEAALDSRHRSVDGRLAYWDEAQVRRFLLEWIPRYVTAHRDELDTAPGSLMTLLRYIAAKGLRDPRGATLAELEQAVKAAVADYPAALDDPARMGIAKFWAQTALDNGIDLTDLKALERLPRDVEAGRVPYDAEALDRVVEARLGRPHLDEQRAFPQPPLALPPARELAEAAARSDVVRRLTALADWVGAEGKTLTEAGHLRLADARELAGLLGTGEQDLQVRSAVDLPGVGLLLAWATHARIVRVSKGRLLRVAKAAPLLRDPEKLWSRAFEAYFELGRDMLTPPSLLWSVFDELMPDVLNSAYGMASPMPVARLEETVWLVCQDYIPSDHVPEETWRDRVGRELALAMEALAELGAVELSHGVADALYSSDLAGDLTADDRTADDGLPLPAEARDRLLRRLAEPGLLVRLTPLGARALRERMLAEGRNAPLIGELADASAAELLGVLLEHYPPKAAAQELDGWLAAHGGDPGPLLDAVRACSFRTRAAAMLSLLAEIHPGLRSLLPSLRTDRVLGPMVLMELAQRGDQASDRLGADENLLVTTEGVLGLLELAGPEKVQEQLRAMAGPNALALVEAMAASGHPAQESMEELRTLVAEPMRARSHPLRFVPGPRPGARGRTAGRKRKR
;
A
#
# COMPACT_ATOMS: atom_id res chain seq x y z
N MET A 1 -14.35 -10.57 4.20
CA MET A 1 -14.01 -9.95 2.93
C MET A 1 -13.04 -8.85 3.26
N ARG A 2 -11.76 -9.17 3.11
CA ARG A 2 -10.66 -8.21 3.23
C ARG A 2 -10.54 -7.45 1.92
N THR A 3 -10.10 -6.21 1.95
CA THR A 3 -9.79 -5.39 0.78
C THR A 3 -8.30 -5.09 0.67
N TRP A 4 -7.48 -5.84 1.40
CA TRP A 4 -6.03 -5.73 1.40
C TRP A 4 -5.38 -7.08 1.77
N PHE A 5 -4.32 -7.42 1.03
CA PHE A 5 -3.58 -8.67 1.11
C PHE A 5 -2.09 -8.39 0.90
N GLU A 6 -1.26 -9.12 1.65
CA GLU A 6 0.18 -9.10 1.45
C GLU A 6 0.56 -9.84 0.15
N PRO A 7 1.70 -9.52 -0.47
CA PRO A 7 2.12 -10.16 -1.72
C PRO A 7 2.37 -11.68 -1.64
N HIS A 8 2.40 -12.27 -0.45
CA HIS A 8 2.57 -13.71 -0.26
C HIS A 8 1.25 -14.44 0.03
N GLU A 9 0.14 -13.71 0.19
CA GLU A 9 -1.21 -14.23 0.42
C GLU A 9 -1.96 -14.43 -0.91
N ASP A 10 -1.31 -15.04 -1.90
CA ASP A 10 -1.84 -15.19 -3.25
C ASP A 10 -3.14 -16.01 -3.27
N GLU A 11 -3.20 -17.12 -2.52
CA GLU A 11 -4.39 -17.99 -2.48
C GLU A 11 -5.59 -17.25 -1.87
N GLU A 12 -5.39 -16.51 -0.78
CA GLU A 12 -6.43 -15.73 -0.13
C GLU A 12 -6.90 -14.56 -1.00
N PHE A 13 -5.97 -13.90 -1.69
CA PHE A 13 -6.30 -12.84 -2.65
C PHE A 13 -7.15 -13.37 -3.81
N GLU A 14 -6.77 -14.50 -4.42
CA GLU A 14 -7.51 -15.11 -5.52
C GLU A 14 -8.94 -15.52 -5.10
N ALA A 15 -9.09 -16.14 -3.92
CA ALA A 15 -10.41 -16.48 -3.40
C ALA A 15 -11.30 -15.24 -3.15
N ALA A 16 -10.70 -14.16 -2.64
CA ALA A 16 -11.36 -12.89 -2.44
C ALA A 16 -11.75 -12.20 -3.76
N LYS A 17 -10.86 -12.26 -4.76
CA LYS A 17 -11.09 -11.75 -6.11
C LYS A 17 -12.28 -12.46 -6.77
N ASP A 18 -12.27 -13.79 -6.77
CA ASP A 18 -13.36 -14.62 -7.30
C ASP A 18 -14.72 -14.29 -6.66
N LEU A 19 -14.73 -14.12 -5.32
CA LEU A 19 -15.93 -13.76 -4.58
C LEU A 19 -16.45 -12.36 -4.99
N LEU A 20 -15.57 -11.36 -5.07
CA LEU A 20 -15.94 -10.00 -5.46
C LEU A 20 -16.47 -9.95 -6.89
N VAL A 21 -15.77 -10.57 -7.83
CA VAL A 21 -16.14 -10.60 -9.26
C VAL A 21 -17.49 -11.29 -9.42
N ARG A 22 -17.67 -12.50 -8.84
CA ARG A 22 -18.94 -13.23 -8.91
C ARG A 22 -20.12 -12.42 -8.39
N ARG A 23 -20.00 -11.84 -7.19
CA ARG A 23 -21.09 -11.05 -6.60
C ARG A 23 -21.32 -9.72 -7.33
N CYS A 24 -20.27 -9.10 -7.88
CA CYS A 24 -20.40 -7.92 -8.72
C CYS A 24 -21.18 -8.21 -10.01
N LEU A 25 -20.88 -9.33 -10.68
CA LEU A 25 -21.58 -9.76 -11.91
C LEU A 25 -23.07 -10.03 -11.66
N VAL A 26 -23.40 -10.73 -10.57
CA VAL A 26 -24.81 -10.95 -10.18
C VAL A 26 -25.50 -9.62 -9.91
N TRP A 27 -24.88 -8.76 -9.11
CA TRP A 27 -25.41 -7.44 -8.75
C TRP A 27 -25.63 -6.54 -9.98
N ALA A 28 -24.71 -6.57 -10.94
CA ALA A 28 -24.78 -5.85 -12.21
C ALA A 28 -25.90 -6.40 -13.11
N GLY A 29 -26.01 -7.73 -13.22
CA GLY A 29 -27.05 -8.41 -13.99
C GLY A 29 -28.47 -8.08 -13.52
N GLU A 30 -28.70 -8.07 -12.21
CA GLU A 30 -29.98 -7.65 -11.60
C GLU A 30 -30.37 -6.20 -11.95
N ARG A 31 -29.38 -5.37 -12.27
CA ARG A 31 -29.55 -3.92 -12.54
C ARG A 31 -29.41 -3.57 -14.02
N GLY A 32 -29.21 -4.56 -14.89
CA GLY A 32 -28.99 -4.34 -16.32
C GLY A 32 -27.72 -3.52 -16.62
N MET A 33 -26.71 -3.60 -15.75
CA MET A 33 -25.44 -2.91 -15.92
C MET A 33 -24.44 -3.81 -16.65
N ALA A 34 -23.65 -3.24 -17.56
CA ALA A 34 -22.57 -3.97 -18.22
C ALA A 34 -21.40 -4.20 -17.26
N ALA A 35 -20.90 -5.42 -17.22
CA ALA A 35 -19.71 -5.81 -16.47
C ALA A 35 -19.05 -6.98 -17.18
N ASP A 36 -17.77 -6.81 -17.51
CA ASP A 36 -16.94 -7.83 -18.12
C ASP A 36 -16.04 -8.49 -17.04
N PRO A 37 -16.08 -9.83 -16.87
CA PRO A 37 -15.34 -10.52 -15.81
C PRO A 37 -13.82 -10.29 -15.89
N LEU A 38 -13.24 -10.34 -17.09
CA LEU A 38 -11.81 -10.15 -17.30
C LEU A 38 -11.38 -8.74 -16.86
N VAL A 39 -12.19 -7.72 -17.17
CA VAL A 39 -11.91 -6.35 -16.71
C VAL A 39 -12.03 -6.22 -15.19
N LEU A 40 -13.05 -6.84 -14.58
CA LEU A 40 -13.22 -6.78 -13.12
C LEU A 40 -12.03 -7.41 -12.39
N GLU A 41 -11.58 -8.58 -12.85
CA GLU A 41 -10.39 -9.27 -12.34
C GLU A 41 -9.14 -8.39 -12.52
N ALA A 42 -8.92 -7.87 -13.72
CA ALA A 42 -7.78 -7.00 -14.01
C ALA A 42 -7.76 -5.72 -13.16
N ALA A 43 -8.93 -5.17 -12.81
CA ALA A 43 -9.03 -3.98 -11.95
C ALA A 43 -8.58 -4.30 -10.52
N LEU A 44 -8.95 -5.48 -9.99
CA LEU A 44 -8.53 -5.94 -8.67
C LEU A 44 -7.04 -6.31 -8.65
N ASP A 45 -6.53 -6.99 -9.69
CA ASP A 45 -5.10 -7.27 -9.85
C ASP A 45 -4.27 -5.98 -9.91
N SER A 46 -4.75 -4.98 -10.66
CA SER A 46 -4.11 -3.66 -10.77
C SER A 46 -3.93 -3.01 -9.41
N ARG A 47 -4.95 -3.06 -8.55
CA ARG A 47 -4.87 -2.51 -7.19
C ARG A 47 -4.02 -3.38 -6.28
N HIS A 48 -4.15 -4.70 -6.35
CA HIS A 48 -3.33 -5.64 -5.57
C HIS A 48 -1.84 -5.48 -5.85
N ARG A 49 -1.42 -5.10 -7.06
CA ARG A 49 -0.02 -4.89 -7.44
C ARG A 49 0.49 -3.44 -7.41
N SER A 50 -0.33 -2.50 -6.93
CA SER A 50 0.09 -1.08 -6.77
C SER A 50 1.01 -0.88 -5.56
N VAL A 51 1.58 0.28 -5.27
CA VAL A 51 2.35 0.49 -4.03
C VAL A 51 1.59 0.11 -2.74
N ASP A 52 0.29 0.43 -2.64
CA ASP A 52 -0.47 0.28 -1.39
C ASP A 52 -1.31 -1.00 -1.26
N GLY A 53 -1.63 -1.70 -2.35
CA GLY A 53 -2.39 -2.95 -2.33
C GLY A 53 -3.87 -2.85 -2.02
N ARG A 54 -4.41 -1.65 -1.87
CA ARG A 54 -5.77 -1.44 -1.36
C ARG A 54 -6.80 -1.59 -2.47
N LEU A 55 -7.49 -2.73 -2.49
CA LEU A 55 -8.46 -3.11 -3.54
C LEU A 55 -9.62 -2.12 -3.68
N ALA A 56 -10.06 -1.55 -2.55
CA ALA A 56 -11.19 -0.63 -2.49
C ALA A 56 -10.81 0.86 -2.34
N TYR A 57 -9.52 1.19 -2.42
CA TYR A 57 -9.05 2.56 -2.54
C TYR A 57 -8.90 2.92 -4.01
N TRP A 58 -9.61 3.96 -4.44
CA TRP A 58 -9.54 4.49 -5.80
C TRP A 58 -9.54 6.01 -5.75
N ASP A 59 -8.68 6.62 -6.55
CA ASP A 59 -8.64 8.05 -6.84
C ASP A 59 -8.44 8.26 -8.35
N GLU A 60 -8.30 9.50 -8.79
CA GLU A 60 -8.04 9.82 -10.19
C GLU A 60 -6.77 9.13 -10.73
N ALA A 61 -5.71 9.09 -9.92
CA ALA A 61 -4.45 8.47 -10.33
C ALA A 61 -4.61 6.97 -10.54
N GLN A 62 -5.34 6.26 -9.67
CA GLN A 62 -5.60 4.83 -9.81
C GLN A 62 -6.52 4.51 -10.99
N VAL A 63 -7.51 5.35 -11.27
CA VAL A 63 -8.34 5.23 -12.48
C VAL A 63 -7.48 5.37 -13.74
N ARG A 64 -6.64 6.39 -13.80
CA ARG A 64 -5.73 6.63 -14.95
C ARG A 64 -4.71 5.51 -15.08
N ARG A 65 -4.09 5.07 -13.98
CA ARG A 65 -3.16 3.93 -13.95
C ARG A 65 -3.81 2.68 -14.50
N PHE A 66 -5.04 2.36 -14.09
CA PHE A 66 -5.72 1.17 -14.59
C PHE A 66 -6.05 1.26 -16.10
N LEU A 67 -6.74 2.32 -16.52
CA LEU A 67 -7.22 2.43 -17.90
C LEU A 67 -6.09 2.74 -18.89
N LEU A 68 -5.18 3.65 -18.56
CA LEU A 68 -4.20 4.18 -19.52
C LEU A 68 -2.84 3.50 -19.45
N GLU A 69 -2.60 2.66 -18.44
CA GLU A 69 -1.32 1.98 -18.24
C GLU A 69 -1.49 0.47 -18.04
N TRP A 70 -2.25 0.03 -17.05
CA TRP A 70 -2.39 -1.39 -16.71
C TRP A 70 -3.03 -2.22 -17.83
N ILE A 71 -4.20 -1.80 -18.34
CA ILE A 71 -4.86 -2.51 -19.44
C ILE A 71 -3.97 -2.54 -20.70
N PRO A 72 -3.47 -1.40 -21.20
CA PRO A 72 -2.52 -1.39 -22.32
C PRO A 72 -1.29 -2.26 -22.09
N ARG A 73 -0.80 -2.39 -20.85
CA ARG A 73 0.41 -3.14 -20.51
C ARG A 73 0.20 -4.65 -20.40
N TYR A 74 -0.85 -5.09 -19.71
CA TYR A 74 -0.96 -6.48 -19.22
C TYR A 74 -2.17 -7.26 -19.74
N VAL A 75 -3.30 -6.60 -19.95
CA VAL A 75 -4.55 -7.29 -20.29
C VAL A 75 -4.57 -7.64 -21.78
N THR A 76 -4.71 -8.92 -22.10
CA THR A 76 -4.80 -9.45 -23.47
C THR A 76 -6.22 -9.92 -23.73
N ALA A 77 -6.90 -9.31 -24.68
CA ALA A 77 -8.28 -9.62 -25.05
C ALA A 77 -8.58 -9.07 -26.45
N HIS A 78 -9.73 -9.41 -27.03
CA HIS A 78 -10.16 -8.76 -28.27
C HIS A 78 -10.56 -7.30 -28.01
N ARG A 79 -10.51 -6.48 -29.07
CA ARG A 79 -10.71 -5.02 -28.93
C ARG A 79 -12.10 -4.67 -28.39
N ASP A 80 -13.12 -5.38 -28.84
CA ASP A 80 -14.50 -5.22 -28.38
C ASP A 80 -14.66 -5.51 -26.87
N GLU A 81 -13.90 -6.48 -26.34
CA GLU A 81 -13.85 -6.75 -24.90
C GLU A 81 -13.15 -5.62 -24.13
N LEU A 82 -11.98 -5.17 -24.62
CA LEU A 82 -11.22 -4.07 -23.99
C LEU A 82 -12.00 -2.74 -24.01
N ASP A 83 -12.76 -2.47 -25.07
CA ASP A 83 -13.58 -1.25 -25.17
C ASP A 83 -14.68 -1.19 -24.09
N THR A 84 -15.03 -2.32 -23.45
CA THR A 84 -15.96 -2.34 -22.30
C THR A 84 -15.35 -1.79 -21.01
N ALA A 85 -14.02 -1.67 -20.94
CA ALA A 85 -13.33 -1.55 -19.68
C ALA A 85 -13.70 -0.32 -18.84
N PRO A 86 -13.87 0.90 -19.41
CA PRO A 86 -14.32 2.05 -18.63
C PRO A 86 -15.71 1.84 -18.00
N GLY A 87 -16.61 1.17 -18.71
CA GLY A 87 -17.95 0.83 -18.22
C GLY A 87 -17.91 -0.22 -17.11
N SER A 88 -17.16 -1.29 -17.32
CA SER A 88 -16.96 -2.36 -16.34
C SER A 88 -16.29 -1.87 -15.06
N LEU A 89 -15.27 -1.00 -15.15
CA LEU A 89 -14.66 -0.34 -14.00
C LEU A 89 -15.70 0.49 -13.23
N MET A 90 -16.52 1.29 -13.91
CA MET A 90 -17.55 2.08 -13.24
C MET A 90 -18.58 1.20 -12.52
N THR A 91 -18.93 0.05 -13.10
CA THR A 91 -19.79 -0.95 -12.44
C THR A 91 -19.14 -1.50 -11.17
N LEU A 92 -17.84 -1.82 -11.20
CA LEU A 92 -17.08 -2.25 -10.01
C LEU A 92 -17.09 -1.18 -8.91
N LEU A 93 -16.80 0.08 -9.25
CA LEU A 93 -16.74 1.17 -8.28
C LEU A 93 -18.09 1.43 -7.61
N ARG A 94 -19.18 1.34 -8.40
CA ARG A 94 -20.55 1.42 -7.86
C ARG A 94 -20.89 0.25 -6.97
N TYR A 95 -20.45 -0.96 -7.32
CA TYR A 95 -20.62 -2.14 -6.50
C TYR A 95 -19.87 -2.02 -5.16
N ILE A 96 -18.60 -1.60 -5.18
CA ILE A 96 -17.78 -1.34 -3.98
C ILE A 96 -18.47 -0.34 -3.05
N ALA A 97 -18.97 0.78 -3.61
CA ALA A 97 -19.70 1.77 -2.85
C ALA A 97 -21.02 1.23 -2.27
N ALA A 98 -21.83 0.54 -3.10
CA ALA A 98 -23.14 0.00 -2.70
C ALA A 98 -23.03 -1.08 -1.62
N LYS A 99 -21.92 -1.81 -1.58
CA LYS A 99 -21.64 -2.85 -0.57
C LYS A 99 -20.88 -2.33 0.65
N GLY A 100 -20.63 -1.01 0.76
CA GLY A 100 -19.93 -0.40 1.89
C GLY A 100 -18.46 -0.83 2.01
N LEU A 101 -17.83 -1.17 0.89
CA LEU A 101 -16.42 -1.61 0.84
C LEU A 101 -15.44 -0.46 0.59
N ARG A 102 -15.92 0.71 0.18
CA ARG A 102 -15.09 1.87 -0.20
C ARG A 102 -14.12 2.25 0.92
N ASP A 103 -12.86 2.49 0.57
CA ASP A 103 -11.95 3.23 1.44
C ASP A 103 -12.28 4.73 1.34
N PRO A 104 -12.79 5.37 2.41
CA PRO A 104 -13.24 6.75 2.38
C PRO A 104 -12.11 7.76 2.18
N ARG A 105 -10.84 7.34 2.32
CA ARG A 105 -9.65 8.17 2.09
C ARG A 105 -9.37 8.36 0.60
N GLY A 106 -10.00 7.58 -0.27
CA GLY A 106 -9.97 7.77 -1.72
C GLY A 106 -11.03 8.76 -2.20
N ALA A 107 -11.15 8.88 -3.52
CA ALA A 107 -12.14 9.75 -4.14
C ALA A 107 -13.57 9.27 -3.87
N THR A 108 -14.50 10.22 -3.88
CA THR A 108 -15.94 9.95 -3.86
C THR A 108 -16.39 9.32 -5.19
N LEU A 109 -17.55 8.65 -5.20
CA LEU A 109 -18.08 8.06 -6.44
C LEU A 109 -18.29 9.11 -7.55
N ALA A 110 -18.70 10.33 -7.19
CA ALA A 110 -18.88 11.41 -8.14
C ALA A 110 -17.56 11.88 -8.77
N GLU A 111 -16.49 11.95 -7.98
CA GLU A 111 -15.14 12.27 -8.49
C GLU A 111 -14.59 11.14 -9.36
N LEU A 112 -14.81 9.87 -8.97
CA LEU A 112 -14.43 8.71 -9.77
C LEU A 112 -15.17 8.66 -11.11
N GLU A 113 -16.44 9.04 -11.15
CA GLU A 113 -17.20 9.20 -12.40
C GLU A 113 -16.56 10.23 -13.33
N GLN A 114 -16.09 11.36 -12.79
CA GLN A 114 -15.38 12.36 -13.59
C GLN A 114 -14.00 11.87 -14.04
N ALA A 115 -13.25 11.19 -13.17
CA ALA A 115 -11.94 10.63 -13.50
C ALA A 115 -12.03 9.60 -14.63
N VAL A 116 -13.00 8.68 -14.58
CA VAL A 116 -13.23 7.71 -15.65
C VAL A 116 -13.60 8.43 -16.93
N LYS A 117 -14.53 9.38 -16.89
CA LYS A 117 -14.93 10.18 -18.05
C LYS A 117 -13.75 10.91 -18.69
N ALA A 118 -12.86 11.48 -17.89
CA ALA A 118 -11.66 12.14 -18.37
C ALA A 118 -10.70 11.15 -19.05
N ALA A 119 -10.48 9.97 -18.44
CA ALA A 119 -9.63 8.93 -18.99
C ALA A 119 -10.16 8.33 -20.32
N VAL A 120 -11.48 8.25 -20.52
CA VAL A 120 -12.08 7.73 -21.77
C VAL A 120 -11.59 8.48 -23.01
N ALA A 121 -11.29 9.78 -22.92
CA ALA A 121 -10.82 10.56 -24.06
C ALA A 121 -9.46 10.06 -24.59
N ASP A 122 -8.57 9.62 -23.70
CA ASP A 122 -7.22 9.16 -24.04
C ASP A 122 -7.15 7.64 -24.25
N TYR A 123 -8.16 6.90 -23.77
CA TYR A 123 -8.13 5.44 -23.68
C TYR A 123 -7.92 4.71 -25.03
N PRO A 124 -8.61 5.07 -26.13
CA PRO A 124 -8.37 4.40 -27.42
C PRO A 124 -6.93 4.55 -27.91
N ALA A 125 -6.38 5.77 -27.80
CA ALA A 125 -5.00 6.04 -28.20
C ALA A 125 -3.99 5.31 -27.30
N ALA A 126 -4.31 5.12 -26.01
CA ALA A 126 -3.46 4.35 -25.10
C ALA A 126 -3.45 2.85 -25.44
N LEU A 127 -4.59 2.28 -25.89
CA LEU A 127 -4.66 0.88 -26.34
C LEU A 127 -3.90 0.65 -27.66
N ASP A 128 -3.92 1.62 -28.56
CA ASP A 128 -3.30 1.51 -29.89
C ASP A 128 -1.79 1.78 -29.89
N ASP A 129 -1.21 2.19 -28.75
CA ASP A 129 0.20 2.53 -28.60
C ASP A 129 1.05 1.29 -28.21
N PRO A 130 1.86 0.73 -29.13
CA PRO A 130 2.68 -0.44 -28.81
C PRO A 130 3.70 -0.16 -27.71
N ALA A 131 4.16 1.08 -27.54
CA ALA A 131 5.14 1.44 -26.51
C ALA A 131 4.56 1.31 -25.08
N ARG A 132 3.25 1.16 -24.93
CA ARG A 132 2.58 0.90 -23.65
C ARG A 132 2.41 -0.59 -23.35
N MET A 133 2.56 -1.48 -24.33
CA MET A 133 2.42 -2.92 -24.12
C MET A 133 3.58 -3.48 -23.30
N GLY A 134 3.30 -4.47 -22.45
CA GLY A 134 4.34 -5.33 -21.88
C GLY A 134 4.82 -6.35 -22.90
N ILE A 135 6.08 -6.81 -22.78
CA ILE A 135 6.63 -7.84 -23.69
C ILE A 135 5.78 -9.11 -23.68
N ALA A 136 5.36 -9.56 -22.49
CA ALA A 136 4.49 -10.73 -22.36
C ALA A 136 3.14 -10.52 -23.07
N LYS A 137 2.53 -9.35 -22.91
CA LYS A 137 1.29 -8.99 -23.61
C LYS A 137 1.49 -8.94 -25.12
N PHE A 138 2.59 -8.36 -25.63
CA PHE A 138 2.86 -8.32 -27.07
C PHE A 138 2.82 -9.74 -27.67
N TRP A 139 3.48 -10.70 -27.02
CA TRP A 139 3.48 -12.09 -27.49
C TRP A 139 2.13 -12.79 -27.32
N ALA A 140 1.42 -12.55 -26.21
CA ALA A 140 0.07 -13.08 -26.00
C ALA A 140 -0.93 -12.52 -27.04
N GLN A 141 -0.86 -11.22 -27.34
CA GLN A 141 -1.68 -10.59 -28.37
C GLN A 141 -1.34 -11.13 -29.76
N THR A 142 -0.05 -11.30 -30.06
CA THR A 142 0.40 -11.93 -31.33
C THR A 142 -0.17 -13.34 -31.47
N ALA A 143 -0.17 -14.13 -30.39
CA ALA A 143 -0.77 -15.46 -30.40
C ALA A 143 -2.29 -15.40 -30.66
N LEU A 144 -3.00 -14.52 -29.95
CA LEU A 144 -4.44 -14.31 -30.09
C LEU A 144 -4.82 -13.87 -31.52
N ASP A 145 -4.10 -12.91 -32.09
CA ASP A 145 -4.33 -12.38 -33.45
C ASP A 145 -4.10 -13.45 -34.52
N ASN A 146 -3.28 -14.47 -34.23
CA ASN A 146 -3.05 -15.64 -35.07
C ASN A 146 -3.98 -16.82 -34.75
N GLY A 147 -5.02 -16.61 -33.93
CA GLY A 147 -6.03 -17.61 -33.59
C GLY A 147 -5.56 -18.71 -32.65
N ILE A 148 -4.49 -18.46 -31.89
CA ILE A 148 -4.00 -19.38 -30.87
C ILE A 148 -4.80 -19.15 -29.59
N ASP A 149 -5.42 -20.22 -29.08
CA ASP A 149 -6.13 -20.22 -27.80
C ASP A 149 -5.13 -20.06 -26.64
N LEU A 150 -5.27 -18.97 -25.89
CA LEU A 150 -4.40 -18.66 -24.75
C LEU A 150 -4.60 -19.62 -23.56
N THR A 151 -5.66 -20.42 -23.55
CA THR A 151 -5.90 -21.45 -22.53
C THR A 151 -5.19 -22.78 -22.86
N ASP A 152 -4.71 -22.97 -24.10
CA ASP A 152 -3.92 -24.14 -24.48
C ASP A 152 -2.43 -23.92 -24.16
N LEU A 153 -2.03 -24.33 -22.96
CA LEU A 153 -0.63 -24.27 -22.51
C LEU A 153 0.35 -24.92 -23.49
N LYS A 154 -0.04 -25.99 -24.18
CA LYS A 154 0.85 -26.65 -25.16
C LYS A 154 0.99 -25.84 -26.42
N ALA A 155 -0.02 -25.06 -26.82
CA ALA A 155 0.11 -24.13 -27.93
C ALA A 155 1.05 -22.97 -27.57
N LEU A 156 0.94 -22.41 -26.37
CA LEU A 156 1.84 -21.36 -25.88
C LEU A 156 3.29 -21.83 -25.74
N GLU A 157 3.52 -23.06 -25.25
CA GLU A 157 4.88 -23.65 -25.18
C GLU A 157 5.53 -23.83 -26.57
N ARG A 158 4.72 -24.01 -27.62
CA ARG A 158 5.21 -24.15 -29.01
C ARG A 158 5.47 -22.81 -29.69
N LEU A 159 4.86 -21.72 -29.21
CA LEU A 159 4.89 -20.40 -29.82
C LEU A 159 6.31 -19.91 -30.17
N PRO A 160 7.34 -19.99 -29.29
CA PRO A 160 8.68 -19.51 -29.63
C PRO A 160 9.25 -20.21 -30.88
N ARG A 161 9.05 -21.54 -30.98
CA ARG A 161 9.52 -22.33 -32.14
C ARG A 161 8.72 -22.04 -33.41
N ASP A 162 7.45 -21.71 -33.27
CA ASP A 162 6.59 -21.33 -34.40
C ASP A 162 6.93 -19.94 -34.94
N VAL A 163 7.30 -19.00 -34.05
CA VAL A 163 7.82 -17.67 -34.41
C VAL A 163 9.18 -17.78 -35.10
N GLU A 164 10.14 -18.51 -34.52
CA GLU A 164 11.48 -18.70 -35.11
C GLU A 164 11.41 -19.35 -36.50
N ALA A 165 10.46 -20.26 -36.70
CA ALA A 165 10.24 -20.94 -37.98
C ALA A 165 9.37 -20.14 -38.98
N GLY A 166 8.96 -18.91 -38.63
CA GLY A 166 8.14 -18.04 -39.48
C GLY A 166 6.71 -18.53 -39.70
N ARG A 167 6.20 -19.44 -38.85
CA ARG A 167 4.81 -19.93 -38.90
C ARG A 167 3.83 -18.96 -38.25
N VAL A 168 4.29 -18.16 -37.30
CA VAL A 168 3.51 -17.10 -36.64
C VAL A 168 4.11 -15.75 -37.03
N PRO A 169 3.44 -14.96 -37.90
CA PRO A 169 3.87 -13.60 -38.21
C PRO A 169 3.70 -12.67 -37.00
N TYR A 170 4.64 -11.73 -36.84
CA TYR A 170 4.59 -10.67 -35.84
C TYR A 170 5.17 -9.36 -36.40
N ASP A 171 4.82 -8.23 -35.78
CA ASP A 171 5.34 -6.91 -36.13
C ASP A 171 6.65 -6.63 -35.38
N ALA A 172 7.78 -6.72 -36.09
CA ALA A 172 9.11 -6.49 -35.52
C ALA A 172 9.34 -5.02 -35.11
N GLU A 173 8.82 -4.04 -35.86
CA GLU A 173 8.95 -2.62 -35.50
C GLU A 173 8.16 -2.29 -34.23
N ALA A 174 6.98 -2.90 -34.07
CA ALA A 174 6.22 -2.78 -32.83
C ALA A 174 6.95 -3.41 -31.64
N LEU A 175 7.57 -4.58 -31.82
CA LEU A 175 8.38 -5.21 -30.78
C LEU A 175 9.58 -4.36 -30.38
N ASP A 176 10.29 -3.76 -31.34
CA ASP A 176 11.40 -2.85 -31.07
C ASP A 176 10.94 -1.66 -30.23
N ARG A 177 9.80 -1.04 -30.57
CA ARG A 177 9.20 0.03 -29.77
C ARG A 177 8.84 -0.41 -28.34
N VAL A 178 8.33 -1.63 -28.16
CA VAL A 178 8.03 -2.20 -26.83
C VAL A 178 9.31 -2.34 -26.00
N VAL A 179 10.38 -2.85 -26.61
CA VAL A 179 11.68 -3.06 -25.96
C VAL A 179 12.34 -1.74 -25.60
N GLU A 180 12.37 -0.77 -26.52
CA GLU A 180 12.90 0.58 -26.26
C GLU A 180 12.14 1.28 -25.14
N ALA A 181 10.81 1.22 -25.16
CA ALA A 181 9.97 1.85 -24.14
C ALA A 181 10.17 1.25 -22.75
N ARG A 182 10.56 -0.03 -22.65
CA ARG A 182 10.86 -0.68 -21.36
C ARG A 182 12.07 -0.06 -20.65
N LEU A 183 13.04 0.46 -21.38
CA LEU A 183 14.25 1.05 -20.78
C LEU A 183 13.99 2.42 -20.13
N GLY A 184 12.91 3.11 -20.53
CA GLY A 184 12.59 4.45 -20.05
C GLY A 184 11.30 4.58 -19.22
N ARG A 185 10.56 3.49 -19.00
CA ARG A 185 9.30 3.50 -18.24
C ARG A 185 9.43 2.78 -16.90
N PRO A 186 8.83 3.30 -15.82
CA PRO A 186 8.75 2.58 -14.55
C PRO A 186 8.06 1.23 -14.69
N HIS A 187 8.44 0.27 -13.86
CA HIS A 187 7.68 -0.96 -13.69
C HIS A 187 6.34 -0.63 -13.00
N LEU A 188 5.23 -1.12 -13.56
CA LEU A 188 3.90 -0.97 -12.95
C LEU A 188 3.66 -1.96 -11.80
N ASP A 189 4.39 -3.08 -11.81
CA ASP A 189 4.54 -3.95 -10.65
C ASP A 189 5.49 -3.23 -9.68
N GLU A 190 4.91 -2.41 -8.83
CA GLU A 190 5.64 -1.65 -7.82
C GLU A 190 5.93 -2.58 -6.63
N GLN A 191 7.10 -2.44 -6.01
CA GLN A 191 7.33 -3.11 -4.73
C GLN A 191 6.30 -2.60 -3.72
N ARG A 192 5.61 -3.53 -3.04
CA ARG A 192 4.69 -3.21 -1.95
C ARG A 192 5.43 -2.34 -0.94
N ALA A 193 4.93 -1.12 -0.71
CA ALA A 193 5.45 -0.32 0.39
C ALA A 193 4.98 -0.88 1.72
N PHE A 194 5.86 -0.86 2.72
CA PHE A 194 5.49 -1.22 4.08
C PHE A 194 4.36 -0.30 4.59
N PRO A 195 3.28 -0.87 5.16
CA PRO A 195 2.22 -0.09 5.79
C PRO A 195 2.79 0.80 6.89
N GLN A 196 2.41 2.07 6.88
CA GLN A 196 2.86 3.01 7.90
C GLN A 196 1.88 3.04 9.07
N PRO A 197 2.36 3.19 10.32
CA PRO A 197 1.48 3.31 11.47
C PRO A 197 0.63 4.61 11.38
N PRO A 198 -0.62 4.60 11.86
CA PRO A 198 -1.42 5.82 11.97
C PRO A 198 -0.78 6.86 12.89
N LEU A 199 -0.77 8.12 12.47
CA LEU A 199 -0.28 9.23 13.31
C LEU A 199 -1.41 10.00 13.96
N ALA A 200 -1.18 10.50 15.17
CA ALA A 200 -1.95 11.62 15.72
C ALA A 200 -1.10 12.89 15.61
N LEU A 201 -1.60 13.89 14.87
CA LEU A 201 -0.95 15.19 14.76
C LEU A 201 -1.61 16.22 15.69
N PRO A 202 -0.83 17.17 16.24
CA PRO A 202 -1.39 18.35 16.89
C PRO A 202 -2.28 19.16 15.93
N PRO A 203 -3.16 20.03 16.47
CA PRO A 203 -3.97 20.94 15.67
C PRO A 203 -3.12 21.77 14.69
N ALA A 204 -3.67 22.10 13.52
CA ALA A 204 -2.98 22.85 12.47
C ALA A 204 -2.32 24.15 12.97
N ARG A 205 -2.96 24.84 13.92
CA ARG A 205 -2.41 26.05 14.54
C ARG A 205 -1.07 25.78 15.24
N GLU A 206 -0.94 24.68 15.99
CA GLU A 206 0.30 24.34 16.69
C GLU A 206 1.42 23.98 15.72
N LEU A 207 1.08 23.32 14.60
CA LEU A 207 2.04 23.04 13.52
C LEU A 207 2.52 24.34 12.85
N ALA A 208 1.62 25.29 12.58
CA ALA A 208 1.97 26.59 12.03
C ALA A 208 2.86 27.40 12.99
N GLU A 209 2.57 27.36 14.29
CA GLU A 209 3.42 27.98 15.32
C GLU A 209 4.79 27.31 15.42
N ALA A 210 4.87 25.98 15.29
CA ALA A 210 6.14 25.25 15.25
C ALA A 210 6.97 25.65 14.02
N ALA A 211 6.36 25.74 12.84
CA ALA A 211 7.02 26.21 11.63
C ALA A 211 7.56 27.64 11.78
N ALA A 212 6.80 28.54 12.41
CA ALA A 212 7.25 29.91 12.68
C ALA A 212 8.42 30.00 13.67
N ARG A 213 8.57 29.02 14.56
CA ARG A 213 9.72 28.90 15.50
C ARG A 213 10.95 28.25 14.88
N SER A 214 10.88 27.71 13.66
CA SER A 214 12.04 27.11 12.99
C SER A 214 13.14 28.13 12.74
N ASP A 215 14.38 27.77 13.09
CA ASP A 215 15.53 28.64 12.93
C ASP A 215 15.86 28.84 11.44
N VAL A 216 15.79 27.77 10.65
CA VAL A 216 15.97 27.82 9.19
C VAL A 216 14.95 28.76 8.55
N VAL A 217 13.67 28.68 8.92
CA VAL A 217 12.61 29.57 8.37
C VAL A 217 12.90 31.04 8.66
N ARG A 218 13.28 31.37 9.90
CA ARG A 218 13.66 32.75 10.28
C ARG A 218 14.90 33.21 9.52
N ARG A 219 15.93 32.36 9.42
CA ARG A 219 17.19 32.66 8.72
C ARG A 219 16.97 32.83 7.21
N LEU A 220 16.17 32.00 6.57
CA LEU A 220 15.82 32.12 5.14
C LEU A 220 15.06 33.43 4.84
N THR A 221 14.17 33.83 5.75
CA THR A 221 13.47 35.12 5.63
C THR A 221 14.44 36.29 5.75
N ALA A 222 15.30 36.27 6.78
CA ALA A 222 16.32 37.29 6.99
C ALA A 222 17.32 37.38 5.83
N LEU A 223 17.73 36.24 5.27
CA LEU A 223 18.58 36.16 4.08
C LEU A 223 17.90 36.81 2.88
N ALA A 224 16.63 36.48 2.62
CA ALA A 224 15.89 37.04 1.49
C ALA A 224 15.70 38.56 1.60
N ASP A 225 15.50 39.08 2.81
CA ASP A 225 15.40 40.51 3.07
C ASP A 225 16.76 41.21 2.96
N TRP A 226 17.84 40.57 3.43
CA TRP A 226 19.20 41.05 3.29
C TRP A 226 19.67 41.16 1.84
N VAL A 227 19.29 40.19 0.99
CA VAL A 227 19.56 40.25 -0.47
C VAL A 227 18.88 41.48 -1.08
N GLY A 228 17.68 41.83 -0.61
CA GLY A 228 16.95 43.02 -1.03
C GLY A 228 16.51 42.99 -2.50
N ALA A 229 15.93 44.11 -2.96
CA ALA A 229 15.42 44.24 -4.33
C ALA A 229 16.55 44.37 -5.38
N GLU A 230 17.66 45.00 -5.01
CA GLU A 230 18.80 45.23 -5.91
C GLU A 230 19.72 44.00 -6.01
N GLY A 231 19.67 43.09 -5.03
CA GLY A 231 20.56 41.95 -4.94
C GLY A 231 21.95 42.27 -4.44
N LYS A 232 22.74 41.22 -4.24
CA LYS A 232 24.13 41.29 -3.78
C LYS A 232 25.09 40.91 -4.90
N THR A 233 26.22 41.61 -4.99
CA THR A 233 27.19 41.36 -6.06
C THR A 233 28.07 40.17 -5.72
N LEU A 234 28.26 39.27 -6.68
CA LEU A 234 29.13 38.10 -6.53
C LEU A 234 30.53 38.40 -7.09
N THR A 235 31.51 37.60 -6.67
CA THR A 235 32.85 37.57 -7.27
C THR A 235 32.81 36.94 -8.66
N GLU A 236 33.91 37.01 -9.42
CA GLU A 236 34.02 36.34 -10.73
C GLU A 236 33.84 34.81 -10.62
N ALA A 237 34.22 34.23 -9.47
CA ALA A 237 34.00 32.83 -9.15
C ALA A 237 32.54 32.50 -8.73
N GLY A 238 31.64 33.49 -8.70
CA GLY A 238 30.23 33.29 -8.35
C GLY A 238 29.94 33.21 -6.85
N HIS A 239 30.91 33.52 -5.98
CA HIS A 239 30.73 33.50 -4.52
C HIS A 239 30.39 34.89 -3.97
N LEU A 240 29.83 34.96 -2.77
CA LEU A 240 29.72 36.23 -2.05
C LEU A 240 31.11 36.83 -1.81
N ARG A 241 31.18 38.16 -1.75
CA ARG A 241 32.38 38.83 -1.25
C ARG A 241 32.55 38.48 0.24
N LEU A 242 33.78 38.32 0.70
CA LEU A 242 34.04 37.94 2.09
C LEU A 242 33.42 38.90 3.12
N ALA A 243 33.38 40.21 2.81
CA ALA A 243 32.71 41.20 3.65
C ALA A 243 31.20 40.95 3.74
N ASP A 244 30.54 40.70 2.61
CA ASP A 244 29.10 40.39 2.54
C ASP A 244 28.79 39.06 3.25
N ALA A 245 29.68 38.06 3.12
CA ALA A 245 29.51 36.77 3.78
C ALA A 245 29.66 36.85 5.31
N ARG A 246 30.58 37.66 5.83
CA ARG A 246 30.71 37.93 7.28
C ARG A 246 29.54 38.73 7.83
N GLU A 247 29.06 39.72 7.08
CA GLU A 247 27.85 40.46 7.42
C GLU A 247 26.66 39.50 7.53
N LEU A 248 26.50 38.62 6.54
CA LEU A 248 25.45 37.61 6.53
C LEU A 248 25.59 36.60 7.68
N ALA A 249 26.80 36.13 7.98
CA ALA A 249 27.07 35.24 9.12
C ALA A 249 26.59 35.86 10.45
N GLY A 250 26.89 37.14 10.66
CA GLY A 250 26.44 37.88 11.85
C GLY A 250 24.92 38.06 11.89
N LEU A 251 24.28 38.35 10.75
CA LEU A 251 22.83 38.52 10.64
C LEU A 251 22.07 37.20 10.92
N LEU A 252 22.55 36.09 10.35
CA LEU A 252 21.91 34.78 10.46
C LEU A 252 22.26 34.05 11.76
N GLY A 253 23.26 34.56 12.50
CA GLY A 253 23.75 33.97 13.74
C GLY A 253 24.39 32.60 13.51
N THR A 254 25.20 32.44 12.45
CA THR A 254 25.94 31.19 12.21
C THR A 254 27.19 31.06 13.09
N GLY A 255 27.62 32.17 13.71
CA GLY A 255 28.80 32.20 14.58
C GLY A 255 30.13 32.28 13.82
N GLU A 256 30.08 32.45 12.50
CA GLU A 256 31.26 32.36 11.63
C GLU A 256 31.88 33.73 11.27
N GLN A 257 31.27 34.83 11.72
CA GLN A 257 31.67 36.19 11.31
C GLN A 257 33.11 36.56 11.72
N ASP A 258 33.61 35.98 12.81
CA ASP A 258 34.93 36.25 13.37
C ASP A 258 36.00 35.22 12.97
N LEU A 259 35.63 34.21 12.16
CA LEU A 259 36.57 33.20 11.68
C LEU A 259 37.64 33.81 10.76
N GLN A 260 38.88 33.39 10.99
CA GLN A 260 40.05 33.80 10.20
C GLN A 260 40.15 32.99 8.91
N VAL A 261 39.24 33.26 7.97
CA VAL A 261 39.16 32.59 6.68
C VAL A 261 39.62 33.48 5.51
N ARG A 262 39.98 32.87 4.38
CA ARG A 262 40.46 33.57 3.18
C ARG A 262 39.35 33.75 2.14
N SER A 263 38.31 32.93 2.19
CA SER A 263 37.18 32.95 1.24
C SER A 263 35.84 32.86 1.97
N ALA A 264 34.77 33.33 1.32
CA ALA A 264 33.41 33.09 1.77
C ALA A 264 33.01 31.59 1.70
N VAL A 265 33.70 30.80 0.88
CA VAL A 265 33.50 29.35 0.76
C VAL A 265 33.94 28.60 2.03
N ASP A 266 34.83 29.21 2.82
CA ASP A 266 35.32 28.64 4.08
C ASP A 266 34.35 28.92 5.26
N LEU A 267 33.14 29.44 5.00
CA LEU A 267 32.07 29.70 5.97
C LEU A 267 30.91 28.72 5.70
N PRO A 268 31.02 27.45 6.13
CA PRO A 268 30.07 26.39 5.78
C PRO A 268 28.62 26.66 6.23
N GLY A 269 28.38 27.30 7.37
CA GLY A 269 27.02 27.63 7.83
C GLY A 269 26.32 28.65 6.93
N VAL A 270 27.03 29.71 6.52
CA VAL A 270 26.53 30.65 5.50
C VAL A 270 26.33 29.97 4.16
N GLY A 271 27.28 29.13 3.75
CA GLY A 271 27.20 28.35 2.51
C GLY A 271 25.95 27.48 2.45
N LEU A 272 25.68 26.72 3.51
CA LEU A 272 24.52 25.84 3.62
C LEU A 272 23.20 26.63 3.51
N LEU A 273 23.06 27.76 4.21
CA LEU A 273 21.84 28.58 4.16
C LEU A 273 21.62 29.21 2.77
N LEU A 274 22.70 29.57 2.05
CA LEU A 274 22.61 30.04 0.66
C LEU A 274 22.20 28.93 -0.30
N ALA A 275 22.74 27.74 -0.14
CA ALA A 275 22.33 26.56 -0.91
C ALA A 275 20.85 26.26 -0.66
N TRP A 276 20.45 26.23 0.62
CA TRP A 276 19.06 26.02 1.02
C TRP A 276 18.11 27.06 0.41
N ALA A 277 18.46 28.34 0.47
CA ALA A 277 17.68 29.40 -0.14
C ALA A 277 17.60 29.29 -1.68
N THR A 278 18.63 28.72 -2.31
CA THR A 278 18.69 28.50 -3.76
C THR A 278 17.78 27.34 -4.18
N HIS A 279 17.92 26.18 -3.54
CA HIS A 279 17.09 25.00 -3.81
C HIS A 279 15.62 25.23 -3.44
N ALA A 280 15.35 25.97 -2.35
CA ALA A 280 14.00 26.44 -2.00
C ALA A 280 13.43 27.48 -2.99
N ARG A 281 14.23 27.95 -3.96
CA ARG A 281 13.91 28.97 -4.97
C ARG A 281 13.51 30.32 -4.36
N ILE A 282 14.15 30.68 -3.26
CA ILE A 282 14.00 31.98 -2.57
C ILE A 282 14.95 33.00 -3.19
N VAL A 283 16.17 32.57 -3.50
CA VAL A 283 17.20 33.35 -4.19
C VAL A 283 17.66 32.64 -5.45
N ARG A 284 18.32 33.36 -6.35
CA ARG A 284 18.95 32.83 -7.55
C ARG A 284 20.16 33.67 -7.95
N VAL A 285 21.10 33.05 -8.66
CA VAL A 285 22.20 33.77 -9.29
C VAL A 285 21.82 34.19 -10.72
N SER A 286 22.02 35.47 -11.05
CA SER A 286 21.85 35.97 -12.42
C SER A 286 22.78 37.16 -12.67
N LYS A 287 23.46 37.17 -13.82
CA LYS A 287 24.36 38.26 -14.25
C LYS A 287 25.36 38.69 -13.16
N GLY A 288 25.99 37.72 -12.48
CA GLY A 288 26.98 37.98 -11.42
C GLY A 288 26.39 38.56 -10.12
N ARG A 289 25.07 38.42 -9.91
CA ARG A 289 24.38 38.87 -8.69
C ARG A 289 23.53 37.76 -8.08
N LEU A 290 23.48 37.75 -6.76
CA LEU A 290 22.48 37.03 -5.98
C LEU A 290 21.21 37.89 -5.89
N LEU A 291 20.09 37.36 -6.38
CA LEU A 291 18.82 38.07 -6.48
C LEU A 291 17.72 37.30 -5.77
N ARG A 292 16.77 38.02 -5.17
CA ARG A 292 15.53 37.42 -4.67
C ARG A 292 14.64 36.96 -5.84
N VAL A 293 14.01 35.80 -5.68
CA VAL A 293 13.00 35.31 -6.62
C VAL A 293 11.67 36.02 -6.34
N ALA A 294 11.19 36.83 -7.29
CA ALA A 294 9.97 37.62 -7.12
C ALA A 294 8.74 36.76 -6.75
N LYS A 295 8.62 35.57 -7.34
CA LYS A 295 7.53 34.62 -7.06
C LYS A 295 7.58 34.03 -5.64
N ALA A 296 8.70 34.14 -4.92
CA ALA A 296 8.82 33.68 -3.54
C ALA A 296 8.23 34.68 -2.51
N ALA A 297 7.75 35.87 -2.94
CA ALA A 297 7.22 36.85 -2.00
C ALA A 297 6.02 36.37 -1.15
N PRO A 298 5.03 35.64 -1.68
CA PRO A 298 3.96 35.06 -0.86
C PRO A 298 4.49 33.98 0.10
N LEU A 299 5.45 33.17 -0.36
CA LEU A 299 6.07 32.11 0.44
C LEU A 299 6.74 32.69 1.69
N LEU A 300 7.48 33.79 1.55
CA LEU A 300 8.19 34.47 2.64
C LEU A 300 7.27 35.11 3.70
N ARG A 301 5.95 35.20 3.43
CA ARG A 301 4.96 35.70 4.40
C ARG A 301 4.20 34.60 5.13
N ASP A 302 4.43 33.35 4.74
CA ASP A 302 3.73 32.18 5.23
C ASP A 302 4.77 31.18 5.78
N PRO A 303 5.06 31.23 7.09
CA PRO A 303 6.10 30.41 7.71
C PRO A 303 5.89 28.91 7.50
N GLU A 304 4.63 28.45 7.48
CA GLU A 304 4.31 27.05 7.27
C GLU A 304 4.65 26.61 5.84
N LYS A 305 4.22 27.39 4.83
CA LYS A 305 4.59 27.08 3.44
C LYS A 305 6.10 27.20 3.20
N LEU A 306 6.74 28.19 3.80
CA LEU A 306 8.20 28.37 3.72
C LEU A 306 8.93 27.18 4.35
N TRP A 307 8.46 26.72 5.50
CA TRP A 307 8.97 25.51 6.15
C TRP A 307 8.83 24.28 5.25
N SER A 308 7.64 24.03 4.70
CA SER A 308 7.41 22.89 3.79
C SER A 308 8.31 22.97 2.56
N ARG A 309 8.51 24.17 1.99
CA ARG A 309 9.45 24.36 0.87
C ARG A 309 10.90 24.10 1.28
N ALA A 310 11.30 24.51 2.48
CA ALA A 310 12.64 24.25 2.98
C ALA A 310 12.84 22.75 3.25
N PHE A 311 11.83 22.04 3.76
CA PHE A 311 11.86 20.59 3.91
C PHE A 311 12.04 19.87 2.57
N GLU A 312 11.30 20.23 1.53
CA GLU A 312 11.50 19.63 0.19
C GLU A 312 12.89 19.92 -0.37
N ALA A 313 13.43 21.13 -0.15
CA ALA A 313 14.78 21.49 -0.59
C ALA A 313 15.89 20.72 0.14
N TYR A 314 15.61 20.13 1.31
CA TYR A 314 16.61 19.41 2.11
C TYR A 314 17.27 18.27 1.33
N PHE A 315 16.50 17.52 0.56
CA PHE A 315 16.98 16.34 -0.16
C PHE A 315 17.95 16.71 -1.29
N GLU A 316 17.93 17.96 -1.76
CA GLU A 316 18.88 18.48 -2.75
C GLU A 316 20.20 18.98 -2.12
N LEU A 317 20.28 19.10 -0.78
CA LEU A 317 21.43 19.68 -0.08
C LEU A 317 22.60 18.74 0.13
N GLY A 318 22.46 17.44 -0.17
CA GLY A 318 23.55 16.48 0.01
C GLY A 318 24.86 16.95 -0.61
N ARG A 319 24.79 17.64 -1.75
CA ARG A 319 25.97 18.17 -2.46
C ARG A 319 26.58 19.43 -1.86
N ASP A 320 25.80 20.18 -1.10
CA ASP A 320 26.23 21.43 -0.48
C ASP A 320 26.70 21.24 0.96
N MET A 321 26.19 20.20 1.64
CA MET A 321 26.50 19.88 3.03
C MET A 321 27.69 18.91 3.17
N LEU A 322 27.87 17.99 2.22
CA LEU A 322 28.89 16.93 2.30
C LEU A 322 30.12 17.27 1.46
N THR A 323 31.31 16.97 1.99
CA THR A 323 32.59 17.31 1.34
C THR A 323 33.23 16.08 0.70
N PRO A 324 33.58 16.11 -0.60
CA PRO A 324 34.27 15.00 -1.25
C PRO A 324 35.65 14.66 -0.61
N PRO A 325 36.03 13.37 -0.59
CA PRO A 325 35.24 12.24 -1.08
C PRO A 325 34.22 11.76 -0.02
N SER A 326 32.96 11.59 -0.41
CA SER A 326 31.84 11.13 0.45
C SER A 326 31.03 10.08 -0.31
N LEU A 327 30.72 8.96 0.36
CA LEU A 327 29.87 7.91 -0.23
C LEU A 327 28.40 8.31 -0.17
N LEU A 328 27.97 8.86 0.97
CA LEU A 328 26.61 9.32 1.19
C LEU A 328 26.19 10.41 0.20
N TRP A 329 27.13 11.26 -0.21
CA TRP A 329 26.94 12.31 -1.21
C TRP A 329 26.30 11.82 -2.52
N SER A 330 26.65 10.61 -2.99
CA SER A 330 26.19 10.09 -4.27
C SER A 330 24.76 9.56 -4.25
N VAL A 331 24.23 9.27 -3.06
CA VAL A 331 22.92 8.60 -2.86
C VAL A 331 22.01 9.39 -1.92
N PHE A 332 22.34 10.63 -1.59
CA PHE A 332 21.68 11.38 -0.52
C PHE A 332 20.18 11.60 -0.76
N ASP A 333 19.81 12.03 -1.97
CA ASP A 333 18.42 12.32 -2.34
C ASP A 333 17.55 11.06 -2.41
N GLU A 334 18.14 9.93 -2.80
CA GLU A 334 17.49 8.63 -2.84
C GLU A 334 17.38 7.97 -1.46
N LEU A 335 18.44 8.05 -0.64
CA LEU A 335 18.55 7.31 0.63
C LEU A 335 17.89 8.04 1.80
N MET A 336 18.00 9.36 1.89
CA MET A 336 17.48 10.11 3.03
C MET A 336 15.96 9.99 3.25
N PRO A 337 15.10 9.90 2.22
CA PRO A 337 13.68 9.60 2.41
C PRO A 337 13.47 8.31 3.21
N ASP A 338 14.18 7.23 2.88
CA ASP A 338 14.03 5.94 3.56
C ASP A 338 14.61 5.95 4.99
N VAL A 339 15.68 6.70 5.21
CA VAL A 339 16.21 6.97 6.56
C VAL A 339 15.15 7.65 7.44
N LEU A 340 14.44 8.65 6.90
CA LEU A 340 13.38 9.32 7.64
C LEU A 340 12.13 8.45 7.82
N ASN A 341 11.78 7.66 6.80
CA ASN A 341 10.68 6.69 6.88
C ASN A 341 10.91 5.67 8.01
N SER A 342 12.17 5.29 8.27
CA SER A 342 12.51 4.39 9.38
C SER A 342 12.17 4.97 10.76
N ALA A 343 12.23 6.31 10.92
CA ALA A 343 11.87 6.99 12.17
C ALA A 343 10.36 7.31 12.25
N TYR A 344 9.57 7.03 11.21
CA TYR A 344 8.16 7.40 11.14
C TYR A 344 7.28 6.59 12.09
N GLY A 345 6.50 7.29 12.90
CA GLY A 345 5.55 6.68 13.84
C GLY A 345 6.17 5.87 14.99
N MET A 346 7.47 5.99 15.21
CA MET A 346 8.16 5.31 16.30
C MET A 346 7.79 5.90 17.67
N ALA A 347 7.47 5.03 18.63
CA ALA A 347 7.05 5.44 19.97
C ALA A 347 8.20 6.00 20.83
N SER A 348 9.42 5.49 20.63
CA SER A 348 10.64 5.94 21.31
C SER A 348 11.63 6.54 20.30
N PRO A 349 12.48 7.51 20.68
CA PRO A 349 13.51 8.06 19.78
C PRO A 349 14.37 6.96 19.15
N MET A 350 14.56 7.04 17.83
CA MET A 350 15.35 6.08 17.06
C MET A 350 16.84 6.34 17.26
N PRO A 351 17.64 5.32 17.61
CA PRO A 351 19.09 5.47 17.70
C PRO A 351 19.69 5.69 16.32
N VAL A 352 20.47 6.76 16.15
CA VAL A 352 21.15 7.06 14.88
C VAL A 352 22.10 5.93 14.48
N ALA A 353 22.72 5.25 15.45
CA ALA A 353 23.54 4.07 15.20
C ALA A 353 22.81 2.94 14.43
N ARG A 354 21.48 2.83 14.55
CA ARG A 354 20.70 1.85 13.79
C ARG A 354 20.49 2.30 12.34
N LEU A 355 20.30 3.60 12.12
CA LEU A 355 20.24 4.20 10.78
C LEU A 355 21.61 4.11 10.07
N GLU A 356 22.70 4.32 10.82
CA GLU A 356 24.08 4.22 10.33
C GLU A 356 24.33 2.86 9.65
N GLU A 357 23.85 1.76 10.23
CA GLU A 357 24.05 0.42 9.67
C GLU A 357 23.33 0.21 8.32
N THR A 358 22.07 0.66 8.21
CA THR A 358 21.32 0.58 6.95
C THR A 358 21.93 1.49 5.88
N VAL A 359 22.30 2.71 6.25
CA VAL A 359 22.98 3.66 5.34
C VAL A 359 24.33 3.10 4.88
N TRP A 360 25.06 2.48 5.79
CA TRP A 360 26.36 1.88 5.50
C TRP A 360 26.26 0.76 4.45
N LEU A 361 25.28 -0.15 4.58
CA LEU A 361 25.07 -1.22 3.60
C LEU A 361 24.86 -0.68 2.18
N VAL A 362 24.06 0.38 2.02
CA VAL A 362 23.85 1.03 0.71
C VAL A 362 25.13 1.71 0.22
N CYS A 363 25.89 2.34 1.10
CA CYS A 363 27.12 3.06 0.73
C CYS A 363 28.27 2.12 0.32
N GLN A 364 28.30 0.87 0.78
CA GLN A 364 29.37 -0.08 0.50
C GLN A 364 29.57 -0.34 -1.00
N ASP A 365 28.49 -0.33 -1.78
CA ASP A 365 28.52 -0.54 -3.23
C ASP A 365 29.27 0.58 -3.99
N TYR A 366 29.51 1.72 -3.33
CA TYR A 366 30.14 2.90 -3.90
C TYR A 366 31.59 3.10 -3.43
N ILE A 367 32.15 2.17 -2.64
CA ILE A 367 33.52 2.28 -2.15
C ILE A 367 34.50 2.29 -3.34
N PRO A 368 35.33 3.35 -3.50
CA PRO A 368 36.36 3.38 -4.53
C PRO A 368 37.34 2.21 -4.36
N SER A 369 37.95 1.73 -5.45
CA SER A 369 38.94 0.64 -5.41
C SER A 369 40.25 0.97 -4.67
N ASP A 370 40.32 2.13 -4.02
CA ASP A 370 41.47 2.67 -3.33
C ASP A 370 41.66 1.99 -1.97
N HIS A 371 42.91 1.91 -1.46
CA HIS A 371 43.26 1.17 -0.23
C HIS A 371 42.97 1.98 1.06
N VAL A 372 41.78 2.59 1.17
CA VAL A 372 41.34 3.22 2.41
C VAL A 372 40.65 2.15 3.28
N PRO A 373 40.99 2.01 4.58
CA PRO A 373 40.33 1.05 5.46
C PRO A 373 38.83 1.31 5.56
N GLU A 374 38.03 0.24 5.52
CA GLU A 374 36.56 0.27 5.61
C GLU A 374 36.07 1.12 6.79
N GLU A 375 36.69 0.95 7.97
CA GLU A 375 36.34 1.68 9.19
C GLU A 375 36.44 3.20 9.02
N THR A 376 37.38 3.69 8.20
CA THR A 376 37.51 5.13 7.92
C THR A 376 36.32 5.67 7.11
N TRP A 377 35.80 4.86 6.18
CA TRP A 377 34.60 5.20 5.42
C TRP A 377 33.35 5.14 6.30
N ARG A 378 33.21 4.10 7.14
CA ARG A 378 32.08 3.97 8.05
C ARG A 378 32.02 5.13 9.03
N ASP A 379 33.15 5.48 9.66
CA ASP A 379 33.25 6.63 10.56
C ASP A 379 32.89 7.95 9.86
N ARG A 380 33.24 8.09 8.58
CA ARG A 380 32.86 9.26 7.79
C ARG A 380 31.35 9.29 7.52
N VAL A 381 30.78 8.18 7.04
CA VAL A 381 29.34 8.06 6.79
C VAL A 381 28.53 8.37 8.06
N GLY A 382 28.95 7.86 9.22
CA GLY A 382 28.30 8.16 10.50
C GLY A 382 28.31 9.64 10.86
N ARG A 383 29.46 10.33 10.69
CA ARG A 383 29.54 11.79 10.90
C ARG A 383 28.69 12.57 9.91
N GLU A 384 28.68 12.18 8.64
CA GLU A 384 27.90 12.84 7.59
C GLU A 384 26.39 12.67 7.82
N LEU A 385 25.96 11.49 8.27
CA LEU A 385 24.58 11.25 8.68
C LEU A 385 24.21 12.09 9.91
N ALA A 386 25.09 12.22 10.90
CA ALA A 386 24.86 13.09 12.05
C ALA A 386 24.68 14.57 11.64
N LEU A 387 25.51 15.08 10.73
CA LEU A 387 25.36 16.43 10.16
C LEU A 387 24.01 16.58 9.42
N ALA A 388 23.59 15.55 8.67
CA ALA A 388 22.30 15.54 7.99
C ALA A 388 21.13 15.61 8.98
N MET A 389 21.23 14.94 10.13
CA MET A 389 20.24 15.00 11.21
C MET A 389 20.24 16.35 11.93
N GLU A 390 21.41 16.97 12.14
CA GLU A 390 21.53 18.32 12.71
C GLU A 390 20.85 19.37 11.82
N ALA A 391 21.03 19.30 10.50
CA ALA A 391 20.36 20.18 9.55
C ALA A 391 18.82 20.06 9.62
N LEU A 392 18.29 18.84 9.77
CA LEU A 392 16.85 18.62 9.99
C LEU A 392 16.39 19.12 11.36
N ALA A 393 17.25 19.05 12.37
CA ALA A 393 16.95 19.56 13.71
C ALA A 393 16.87 21.08 13.72
N GLU A 394 17.77 21.78 13.03
CA GLU A 394 17.70 23.23 12.84
C GLU A 394 16.45 23.66 12.06
N LEU A 395 16.03 22.85 11.08
CA LEU A 395 14.76 23.04 10.39
C LEU A 395 13.57 22.82 11.35
N GLY A 396 13.74 22.03 12.42
CA GLY A 396 12.67 21.62 13.32
C GLY A 396 11.86 20.44 12.78
N ALA A 397 12.39 19.68 11.82
CA ALA A 397 11.79 18.44 11.32
C ALA A 397 12.05 17.26 12.27
N VAL A 398 13.19 17.28 12.98
CA VAL A 398 13.54 16.27 13.98
C VAL A 398 13.97 16.92 15.29
N GLU A 399 13.86 16.15 16.37
CA GLU A 399 14.46 16.43 17.66
C GLU A 399 15.61 15.46 17.88
N LEU A 400 16.76 16.00 18.30
CA LEU A 400 17.93 15.22 18.68
C LEU A 400 18.05 15.17 20.19
N SER A 401 18.33 13.98 20.71
CA SER A 401 18.64 13.75 22.11
C SER A 401 19.81 12.78 22.27
N HIS A 402 20.39 12.69 23.45
CA HIS A 402 21.46 11.74 23.74
C HIS A 402 21.03 10.82 24.89
N GLY A 403 21.17 9.50 24.71
CA GLY A 403 20.73 8.53 25.70
C GLY A 403 20.90 7.09 25.25
N VAL A 404 20.58 6.16 26.14
CA VAL A 404 20.57 4.72 25.82
C VAL A 404 19.35 4.40 24.96
N ALA A 405 19.53 3.55 23.96
CA ALA A 405 18.44 3.15 23.06
C ALA A 405 17.38 2.32 23.80
N ASP A 406 16.13 2.46 23.37
CA ASP A 406 15.05 1.60 23.83
C ASP A 406 15.33 0.13 23.46
N ALA A 407 14.98 -0.81 24.35
CA ALA A 407 15.19 -2.24 24.13
C ALA A 407 14.50 -2.75 22.85
N LEU A 408 13.42 -2.09 22.40
CA LEU A 408 12.78 -2.33 21.11
C LEU A 408 13.77 -2.34 19.95
N TYR A 409 14.79 -1.48 19.97
CA TYR A 409 15.78 -1.39 18.90
C TYR A 409 16.86 -2.48 18.95
N SER A 410 16.77 -3.41 19.90
CA SER A 410 17.68 -4.56 20.01
C SER A 410 16.98 -5.91 19.92
N SER A 411 15.64 -5.93 19.96
CA SER A 411 14.86 -7.17 20.08
C SER A 411 14.94 -8.06 18.84
N ASP A 412 15.13 -7.47 17.66
CA ASP A 412 15.26 -8.18 16.39
C ASP A 412 16.72 -8.56 16.06
N LEU A 413 17.69 -8.07 16.84
CA LEU A 413 19.11 -8.36 16.66
C LEU A 413 19.58 -9.56 17.50
N ALA A 414 18.90 -9.82 18.63
CA ALA A 414 19.15 -10.96 19.49
C ALA A 414 18.49 -12.21 18.88
N GLY A 415 19.23 -12.93 18.05
CA GLY A 415 18.73 -14.11 17.36
C GLY A 415 18.28 -15.21 18.33
N ASP A 416 16.98 -15.29 18.61
CA ASP A 416 16.34 -16.51 19.14
C ASP A 416 15.97 -17.45 17.97
N LEU A 417 16.87 -17.55 17.00
CA LEU A 417 16.80 -18.55 15.93
C LEU A 417 17.32 -19.86 16.51
N THR A 418 16.43 -20.85 16.62
CA THR A 418 16.79 -22.21 17.03
C THR A 418 17.93 -22.75 16.16
N ALA A 419 18.74 -23.67 16.70
CA ALA A 419 19.95 -24.14 16.03
C ALA A 419 19.74 -24.76 14.63
N ASP A 420 18.50 -25.09 14.24
CA ASP A 420 18.13 -25.59 12.91
C ASP A 420 17.98 -24.49 11.84
N ASP A 421 17.89 -23.20 12.21
CA ASP A 421 17.76 -22.07 11.26
C ASP A 421 19.11 -21.45 10.84
N ARG A 422 20.23 -21.93 11.38
CA ARG A 422 21.57 -21.35 11.13
C ARG A 422 22.11 -21.60 9.71
N THR A 423 21.37 -22.32 8.88
CA THR A 423 21.70 -22.56 7.47
C THR A 423 21.02 -21.58 6.51
N ALA A 424 20.14 -20.70 6.99
CA ALA A 424 19.54 -19.63 6.20
C ALA A 424 20.01 -18.26 6.71
N ASP A 425 21.18 -17.82 6.27
CA ASP A 425 21.60 -16.41 6.34
C ASP A 425 20.67 -15.50 5.48
N ASP A 426 19.85 -16.12 4.61
CA ASP A 426 18.97 -15.51 3.60
C ASP A 426 17.76 -14.73 4.15
N GLY A 427 17.60 -14.58 5.47
CA GLY A 427 16.40 -13.99 6.09
C GLY A 427 16.61 -12.88 7.12
N LEU A 428 17.85 -12.58 7.54
CA LEU A 428 18.12 -11.54 8.53
C LEU A 428 18.58 -10.24 7.85
N PRO A 429 18.08 -9.06 8.28
CA PRO A 429 18.32 -7.80 7.58
C PRO A 429 19.77 -7.29 7.65
N LEU A 430 20.59 -7.82 8.57
CA LEU A 430 21.97 -7.39 8.79
C LEU A 430 22.92 -8.61 8.96
N PRO A 431 24.16 -8.56 8.42
CA PRO A 431 25.19 -9.57 8.67
C PRO A 431 25.52 -9.73 10.16
N ALA A 432 25.99 -10.92 10.58
CA ALA A 432 26.26 -11.23 11.98
C ALA A 432 27.20 -10.22 12.68
N GLU A 433 28.30 -9.85 12.01
CA GLU A 433 29.24 -8.86 12.55
C GLU A 433 28.61 -7.47 12.73
N ALA A 434 27.68 -7.09 11.85
CA ALA A 434 26.94 -5.84 11.96
C ALA A 434 25.96 -5.86 13.13
N ARG A 435 25.25 -6.98 13.34
CA ARG A 435 24.36 -7.16 14.50
C ARG A 435 25.12 -7.07 15.82
N ASP A 436 26.26 -7.75 15.95
CA ASP A 436 27.08 -7.73 17.17
C ASP A 436 27.62 -6.33 17.50
N ARG A 437 28.06 -5.60 16.47
CA ARG A 437 28.51 -4.21 16.62
C ARG A 437 27.35 -3.30 17.02
N LEU A 438 26.20 -3.41 16.36
CA LEU A 438 25.03 -2.62 16.65
C LEU A 438 24.52 -2.88 18.06
N LEU A 439 24.43 -4.15 18.50
CA LEU A 439 24.07 -4.52 19.87
C LEU A 439 24.95 -3.84 20.92
N ARG A 440 26.28 -3.82 20.71
CA ARG A 440 27.21 -3.10 21.60
C ARG A 440 26.94 -1.60 21.60
N ARG A 441 26.71 -1.00 20.44
CA ARG A 441 26.46 0.45 20.31
C ARG A 441 25.14 0.87 20.95
N LEU A 442 24.09 0.05 20.84
CA LEU A 442 22.78 0.34 21.42
C LEU A 442 22.74 0.22 22.94
N ALA A 443 23.66 -0.55 23.53
CA ALA A 443 23.80 -0.68 24.98
C ALA A 443 24.48 0.54 25.64
N GLU A 444 25.09 1.42 24.86
CA GLU A 444 25.78 2.62 25.33
C GLU A 444 24.97 3.90 25.00
N PRO A 445 25.14 5.01 25.75
CA PRO A 445 24.54 6.28 25.40
C PRO A 445 25.00 6.77 24.01
N GLY A 446 24.04 7.07 23.13
CA GLY A 446 24.28 7.49 21.76
C GLY A 446 23.32 8.60 21.31
N LEU A 447 23.54 9.11 20.10
CA LEU A 447 22.64 10.07 19.46
C LEU A 447 21.32 9.38 19.08
N LEU A 448 20.22 10.00 19.47
CA LEU A 448 18.86 9.55 19.18
C LEU A 448 18.13 10.65 18.40
N VAL A 449 17.27 10.24 17.47
CA VAL A 449 16.47 11.12 16.62
C VAL A 449 14.99 10.77 16.72
N ARG A 450 14.13 11.78 16.76
CA ARG A 450 12.67 11.63 16.69
C ARG A 450 12.10 12.65 15.72
N LEU A 451 11.19 12.25 14.84
CA LEU A 451 10.45 13.21 14.01
C LEU A 451 9.62 14.12 14.92
N THR A 452 9.70 15.43 14.70
CA THR A 452 8.72 16.35 15.29
C THR A 452 7.36 16.13 14.63
N PRO A 453 6.25 16.62 15.21
CA PRO A 453 4.96 16.57 14.53
C PRO A 453 4.96 17.26 13.15
N LEU A 454 5.79 18.29 12.98
CA LEU A 454 5.95 19.00 11.72
C LEU A 454 6.72 18.17 10.68
N GLY A 455 7.82 17.53 11.09
CA GLY A 455 8.56 16.59 10.23
C GLY A 455 7.73 15.35 9.87
N ALA A 456 6.98 14.81 10.83
CA ALA A 456 6.09 13.67 10.60
C ALA A 456 4.96 14.01 9.62
N ARG A 457 4.36 15.21 9.73
CA ARG A 457 3.37 15.69 8.74
C ARG A 457 3.98 15.79 7.34
N ALA A 458 5.16 16.38 7.21
CA ALA A 458 5.83 16.56 5.93
C ALA A 458 6.19 15.24 5.25
N LEU A 459 6.74 14.30 6.04
CA LEU A 459 7.06 12.97 5.54
C LEU A 459 5.80 12.20 5.14
N ARG A 460 4.71 12.34 5.90
CA ARG A 460 3.40 11.80 5.52
C ARG A 460 2.93 12.35 4.17
N GLU A 461 3.01 13.66 3.97
CA GLU A 461 2.62 14.29 2.70
C GLU A 461 3.44 13.75 1.52
N ARG A 462 4.74 13.54 1.70
CA ARG A 462 5.60 12.87 0.71
C ARG A 462 5.19 11.43 0.44
N MET A 463 4.98 10.63 1.49
CA MET A 463 4.56 9.23 1.34
C MET A 463 3.22 9.11 0.61
N LEU A 464 2.26 10.00 0.88
CA LEU A 464 0.99 10.05 0.16
C LEU A 464 1.18 10.43 -1.32
N ALA A 465 2.08 11.37 -1.63
CA ALA A 465 2.41 11.74 -3.00
C ALA A 465 3.09 10.58 -3.77
N GLU A 466 3.78 9.69 -3.07
CA GLU A 466 4.34 8.44 -3.61
C GLU A 466 3.30 7.30 -3.69
N GLY A 467 2.04 7.55 -3.31
CA GLY A 467 0.97 6.55 -3.32
C GLY A 467 1.03 5.54 -2.16
N ARG A 468 1.86 5.78 -1.14
CA ARG A 468 1.94 4.92 0.05
C ARG A 468 0.76 5.17 0.99
N ASN A 469 0.36 4.13 1.72
CA ASN A 469 -0.64 4.25 2.79
C ASN A 469 0.01 4.79 4.07
N ALA A 470 -0.31 6.05 4.43
CA ALA A 470 0.14 6.69 5.65
C ALA A 470 -1.06 7.26 6.44
N PRO A 471 -1.73 6.45 7.28
CA PRO A 471 -2.97 6.86 7.94
C PRO A 471 -2.78 8.00 8.97
N LEU A 472 -3.84 8.75 9.20
CA LEU A 472 -3.90 9.85 10.17
C LEU A 472 -5.15 9.70 11.06
N ILE A 473 -4.94 9.69 12.36
CA ILE A 473 -6.02 9.69 13.35
C ILE A 473 -6.82 11.00 13.22
N GLY A 474 -8.12 10.87 13.06
CA GLY A 474 -9.10 11.91 12.78
C GLY A 474 -9.51 12.00 11.31
N GLU A 475 -8.82 11.31 10.38
CA GLU A 475 -9.13 11.38 8.95
C GLU A 475 -10.45 10.70 8.57
N LEU A 476 -10.99 9.83 9.43
CA LEU A 476 -12.26 9.13 9.19
C LEU A 476 -13.44 9.80 9.89
N ALA A 477 -13.28 11.01 10.45
CA ALA A 477 -14.32 11.70 11.21
C ALA A 477 -15.62 11.95 10.43
N ASP A 478 -15.58 12.02 9.10
CA ASP A 478 -16.74 12.20 8.21
C ASP A 478 -17.16 10.89 7.49
N ALA A 479 -16.48 9.76 7.76
CA ALA A 479 -16.77 8.48 7.12
C ALA A 479 -18.08 7.88 7.65
N SER A 480 -18.78 7.10 6.81
CA SER A 480 -19.87 6.28 7.30
C SER A 480 -19.36 5.17 8.24
N ALA A 481 -20.25 4.63 9.10
CA ALA A 481 -19.88 3.56 10.02
C ALA A 481 -19.28 2.31 9.32
N ALA A 482 -19.77 1.94 8.14
CA ALA A 482 -19.24 0.80 7.38
C ALA A 482 -17.83 1.07 6.84
N GLU A 483 -17.60 2.28 6.33
CA GLU A 483 -16.30 2.73 5.82
C GLU A 483 -15.26 2.85 6.95
N LEU A 484 -15.64 3.45 8.08
CA LEU A 484 -14.82 3.51 9.29
C LEU A 484 -14.36 2.11 9.71
N LEU A 485 -15.31 1.21 9.98
CA LEU A 485 -15.01 -0.14 10.46
C LEU A 485 -14.18 -0.94 9.45
N GLY A 486 -14.39 -0.70 8.16
CA GLY A 486 -13.60 -1.29 7.09
C GLY A 486 -12.12 -0.89 7.14
N VAL A 487 -11.85 0.41 7.28
CA VAL A 487 -10.48 0.93 7.37
C VAL A 487 -9.81 0.51 8.69
N LEU A 488 -10.54 0.58 9.81
CA LEU A 488 -9.99 0.20 11.10
C LEU A 488 -9.56 -1.26 11.13
N LEU A 489 -10.35 -2.15 10.54
CA LEU A 489 -10.06 -3.58 10.50
C LEU A 489 -8.77 -3.92 9.74
N GLU A 490 -8.46 -3.17 8.68
CA GLU A 490 -7.40 -3.52 7.74
C GLU A 490 -6.11 -2.70 7.93
N HIS A 491 -6.20 -1.51 8.53
CA HIS A 491 -5.11 -0.54 8.51
C HIS A 491 -4.76 0.07 9.86
N TYR A 492 -5.49 -0.26 10.93
CA TYR A 492 -5.27 0.33 12.24
C TYR A 492 -4.96 -0.75 13.29
N PRO A 493 -3.86 -0.65 14.04
CA PRO A 493 -3.65 -1.50 15.21
C PRO A 493 -4.70 -1.18 16.30
N PRO A 494 -5.06 -2.13 17.19
CA PRO A 494 -6.19 -1.99 18.11
C PRO A 494 -6.20 -0.69 18.93
N LYS A 495 -5.02 -0.23 19.40
CA LYS A 495 -4.90 1.02 20.16
C LYS A 495 -5.25 2.26 19.32
N ALA A 496 -4.77 2.32 18.07
CA ALA A 496 -5.08 3.42 17.17
C ALA A 496 -6.54 3.35 16.70
N ALA A 497 -7.05 2.14 16.46
CA ALA A 497 -8.45 1.93 16.10
C ALA A 497 -9.42 2.40 17.21
N ALA A 498 -9.09 2.14 18.48
CA ALA A 498 -9.86 2.65 19.61
C ALA A 498 -9.89 4.19 19.64
N GLN A 499 -8.73 4.82 19.45
CA GLN A 499 -8.63 6.28 19.42
C GLN A 499 -9.43 6.91 18.26
N GLU A 500 -9.36 6.32 17.07
CA GLU A 500 -10.12 6.77 15.91
C GLU A 500 -11.63 6.58 16.12
N LEU A 501 -12.04 5.44 16.69
CA LEU A 501 -13.43 5.15 17.01
C LEU A 501 -14.00 6.16 18.02
N ASP A 502 -13.24 6.50 19.07
CA ASP A 502 -13.64 7.49 20.07
C ASP A 502 -13.83 8.88 19.43
N GLY A 503 -12.92 9.28 18.54
CA GLY A 503 -13.01 10.52 17.76
C GLY A 503 -14.25 10.54 16.86
N TRP A 504 -14.51 9.44 16.16
CA TRP A 504 -15.68 9.29 15.30
C TRP A 504 -16.99 9.35 16.10
N LEU A 505 -17.07 8.63 17.23
CA LEU A 505 -18.23 8.66 18.12
C LEU A 505 -18.48 10.07 18.66
N ALA A 506 -17.43 10.78 19.07
CA ALA A 506 -17.55 12.17 19.52
C ALA A 506 -18.13 13.09 18.43
N ALA A 507 -17.73 12.90 17.16
CA ALA A 507 -18.28 13.64 16.02
C ALA A 507 -19.74 13.25 15.69
N HIS A 508 -20.16 12.02 16.01
CA HIS A 508 -21.46 11.46 15.68
C HIS A 508 -22.43 11.34 16.87
N GLY A 509 -22.24 12.14 17.92
CA GLY A 509 -23.17 12.23 19.06
C GLY A 509 -23.07 11.09 20.08
N GLY A 510 -22.04 10.24 19.99
CA GLY A 510 -21.70 9.21 20.97
C GLY A 510 -22.54 7.93 20.91
N ASP A 511 -23.43 7.78 19.94
CA ASP A 511 -24.27 6.59 19.78
C ASP A 511 -23.53 5.50 18.98
N PRO A 512 -23.30 4.29 19.55
CA PRO A 512 -22.70 3.19 18.82
C PRO A 512 -23.71 2.42 17.93
N GLY A 513 -25.00 2.75 17.96
CA GLY A 513 -26.05 2.12 17.15
C GLY A 513 -25.72 2.01 15.65
N PRO A 514 -25.28 3.09 14.98
CA PRO A 514 -24.87 3.06 13.58
C PRO A 514 -23.75 2.06 13.26
N LEU A 515 -22.86 1.76 14.22
CA LEU A 515 -21.78 0.78 14.04
C LEU A 515 -22.36 -0.64 13.97
N LEU A 516 -23.30 -0.97 14.85
CA LEU A 516 -23.99 -2.26 14.80
C LEU A 516 -24.87 -2.38 13.56
N ASP A 517 -25.49 -1.29 13.11
CA ASP A 517 -26.28 -1.27 11.87
C ASP A 517 -25.40 -1.49 10.64
N ALA A 518 -24.18 -0.96 10.62
CA ALA A 518 -23.19 -1.28 9.58
C ALA A 518 -22.84 -2.78 9.56
N VAL A 519 -22.65 -3.40 10.74
CA VAL A 519 -22.42 -4.85 10.83
C VAL A 519 -23.64 -5.63 10.31
N ARG A 520 -24.87 -5.21 10.64
CA ARG A 520 -26.10 -5.85 10.15
C ARG A 520 -26.26 -5.75 8.64
N ALA A 521 -25.91 -4.60 8.06
CA ALA A 521 -26.05 -4.34 6.63
C ALA A 521 -24.96 -5.01 5.78
N CYS A 522 -23.85 -5.42 6.37
CA CYS A 522 -22.73 -6.02 5.67
C CYS A 522 -23.11 -7.41 5.09
N SER A 523 -23.05 -7.52 3.76
CA SER A 523 -23.40 -8.76 3.05
C SER A 523 -22.27 -9.80 3.02
N PHE A 524 -21.09 -9.46 3.52
CA PHE A 524 -19.94 -10.37 3.59
C PHE A 524 -19.77 -10.87 5.02
N ARG A 525 -20.03 -12.16 5.24
CA ARG A 525 -20.08 -12.76 6.58
C ARG A 525 -18.76 -12.65 7.32
N THR A 526 -17.68 -12.94 6.62
CA THR A 526 -16.32 -12.82 7.14
C THR A 526 -15.95 -11.38 7.51
N ARG A 527 -16.44 -10.37 6.77
CA ARG A 527 -16.21 -8.96 7.09
C ARG A 527 -17.07 -8.51 8.26
N ALA A 528 -18.35 -8.87 8.27
CA ALA A 528 -19.29 -8.55 9.35
C ALA A 528 -18.84 -9.14 10.70
N ALA A 529 -18.40 -10.39 10.71
CA ALA A 529 -17.84 -11.05 11.90
C ALA A 529 -16.60 -10.29 12.39
N ALA A 530 -15.65 -9.98 11.50
CA ALA A 530 -14.43 -9.25 11.86
C ALA A 530 -14.70 -7.84 12.40
N MET A 531 -15.67 -7.11 11.82
CA MET A 531 -16.13 -5.81 12.35
C MET A 531 -16.71 -5.95 13.77
N LEU A 532 -17.51 -6.98 14.02
CA LEU A 532 -18.07 -7.26 15.36
C LEU A 532 -16.96 -7.60 16.37
N SER A 533 -16.01 -8.46 15.98
CA SER A 533 -14.87 -8.84 16.83
C SER A 533 -14.02 -7.63 17.19
N LEU A 534 -13.72 -6.76 16.21
CA LEU A 534 -13.01 -5.50 16.42
C LEU A 534 -13.75 -4.60 17.41
N LEU A 535 -15.04 -4.34 17.19
CA LEU A 535 -15.86 -3.52 18.10
C LEU A 535 -15.87 -4.08 19.53
N ALA A 536 -15.99 -5.39 19.67
CA ALA A 536 -15.92 -6.06 20.96
C ALA A 536 -14.53 -5.98 21.60
N GLU A 537 -13.46 -5.93 20.80
CA GLU A 537 -12.09 -5.71 21.28
C GLU A 537 -11.90 -4.28 21.80
N ILE A 538 -12.21 -3.27 20.98
CA ILE A 538 -11.81 -1.88 21.23
C ILE A 538 -12.84 -1.04 21.99
N HIS A 539 -14.12 -1.46 22.07
CA HIS A 539 -15.18 -0.68 22.71
C HIS A 539 -15.86 -1.46 23.86
N PRO A 540 -15.48 -1.21 25.13
CA PRO A 540 -15.98 -1.96 26.29
C PRO A 540 -17.51 -1.97 26.45
N GLY A 541 -18.19 -0.86 26.10
CA GLY A 541 -19.64 -0.78 26.15
C GLY A 541 -20.32 -1.76 25.18
N LEU A 542 -19.76 -1.92 23.97
CA LEU A 542 -20.31 -2.82 22.96
C LEU A 542 -20.01 -4.28 23.32
N ARG A 543 -18.82 -4.55 23.87
CA ARG A 543 -18.46 -5.85 24.44
C ARG A 543 -19.50 -6.31 25.47
N SER A 544 -19.93 -5.42 26.36
CA SER A 544 -20.91 -5.75 27.41
C SER A 544 -22.31 -6.05 26.86
N LEU A 545 -22.63 -5.59 25.66
CA LEU A 545 -23.93 -5.80 25.00
C LEU A 545 -24.01 -7.13 24.25
N LEU A 546 -22.90 -7.78 23.92
CA LEU A 546 -22.89 -9.01 23.12
C LEU A 546 -23.84 -10.10 23.66
N PRO A 547 -23.89 -10.43 24.97
CA PRO A 547 -24.80 -11.46 25.46
C PRO A 547 -26.28 -11.16 25.18
N SER A 548 -26.66 -9.88 25.16
CA SER A 548 -28.03 -9.45 24.85
C SER A 548 -28.38 -9.54 23.36
N LEU A 549 -27.37 -9.54 22.49
CA LEU A 549 -27.52 -9.63 21.04
C LEU A 549 -27.59 -11.08 20.53
N ARG A 550 -27.49 -12.09 21.40
CA ARG A 550 -27.60 -13.51 21.02
C ARG A 550 -28.90 -13.84 20.30
N THR A 551 -29.99 -13.17 20.66
CA THR A 551 -31.32 -13.35 20.06
C THR A 551 -31.63 -12.38 18.93
N ASP A 552 -30.68 -11.48 18.58
CA ASP A 552 -30.80 -10.62 17.40
C ASP A 552 -30.83 -11.51 16.15
N ARG A 553 -31.83 -11.29 15.29
CA ARG A 553 -32.04 -12.12 14.10
C ARG A 553 -30.85 -12.10 13.14
N VAL A 554 -30.14 -10.98 13.04
CA VAL A 554 -29.05 -10.76 12.06
C VAL A 554 -27.69 -10.96 12.70
N LEU A 555 -27.48 -10.39 13.90
CA LEU A 555 -26.21 -10.45 14.62
C LEU A 555 -26.03 -11.75 15.40
N GLY A 556 -27.12 -12.41 15.81
CA GLY A 556 -27.12 -13.58 16.69
C GLY A 556 -26.10 -14.65 16.30
N PRO A 557 -26.08 -15.16 15.06
CA PRO A 557 -25.11 -16.19 14.64
C PRO A 557 -23.64 -15.75 14.83
N MET A 558 -23.29 -14.51 14.46
CA MET A 558 -21.93 -13.97 14.62
C MET A 558 -21.60 -13.74 16.10
N VAL A 559 -22.56 -13.24 16.89
CA VAL A 559 -22.41 -13.03 18.33
C VAL A 559 -22.17 -14.36 19.05
N LEU A 560 -22.91 -15.41 18.70
CA LEU A 560 -22.73 -16.75 19.27
C LEU A 560 -21.33 -17.29 18.95
N MET A 561 -20.85 -17.09 17.72
CA MET A 561 -19.50 -17.48 17.32
C MET A 561 -18.41 -16.70 18.09
N GLU A 562 -18.58 -15.38 18.24
CA GLU A 562 -17.67 -14.51 19.01
C GLU A 562 -17.60 -14.93 20.49
N LEU A 563 -18.74 -15.18 21.12
CA LEU A 563 -18.80 -15.64 22.51
C LEU A 563 -18.15 -17.02 22.70
N ALA A 564 -18.33 -17.92 21.73
CA ALA A 564 -17.70 -19.24 21.74
C ALA A 564 -16.17 -19.15 21.63
N GLN A 565 -15.65 -18.29 20.74
CA GLN A 565 -14.21 -18.08 20.55
C GLN A 565 -13.53 -17.46 21.77
N ARG A 566 -14.22 -16.59 22.51
CA ARG A 566 -13.68 -15.94 23.72
C ARG A 566 -13.67 -16.83 24.96
N GLY A 567 -14.19 -18.06 24.88
CA GLY A 567 -14.27 -18.97 26.02
C GLY A 567 -15.19 -18.47 27.14
N ASP A 568 -16.17 -17.63 26.82
CA ASP A 568 -17.15 -17.17 27.80
C ASP A 568 -18.02 -18.38 28.21
N GLN A 569 -18.31 -18.56 29.51
CA GLN A 569 -18.97 -19.76 30.07
C GLN A 569 -20.40 -20.01 29.52
N ALA A 570 -20.87 -19.14 28.63
CA ALA A 570 -22.13 -19.25 27.91
C ALA A 570 -22.06 -20.17 26.66
N SER A 571 -20.86 -20.62 26.24
CA SER A 571 -20.66 -21.57 25.13
C SER A 571 -21.07 -23.02 25.49
N ASP A 572 -20.96 -23.40 26.77
CA ASP A 572 -21.35 -24.72 27.29
C ASP A 572 -22.88 -24.95 27.32
N ARG A 573 -23.69 -23.98 26.85
CA ARG A 573 -25.16 -24.02 26.91
C ARG A 573 -25.83 -23.72 25.57
N LEU A 574 -25.15 -23.91 24.44
CA LEU A 574 -25.79 -23.73 23.13
C LEU A 574 -26.83 -24.83 22.87
N GLY A 575 -28.06 -24.42 22.55
CA GLY A 575 -29.10 -25.33 22.09
C GLY A 575 -28.77 -25.95 20.72
N ALA A 576 -29.53 -26.96 20.29
CA ALA A 576 -29.32 -27.60 18.98
C ALA A 576 -29.43 -26.60 17.81
N ASP A 577 -30.42 -25.71 17.86
CA ASP A 577 -30.64 -24.68 16.83
C ASP A 577 -29.52 -23.63 16.81
N GLU A 578 -29.05 -23.19 18.00
CA GLU A 578 -27.92 -22.27 18.10
C GLU A 578 -26.62 -22.89 17.58
N ASN A 579 -26.37 -24.17 17.88
CA ASN A 579 -25.22 -24.90 17.34
C ASN A 579 -25.29 -25.00 15.80
N LEU A 580 -26.47 -25.24 15.25
CA LEU A 580 -26.67 -25.29 13.81
C LEU A 580 -26.41 -23.91 13.17
N LEU A 581 -26.85 -22.81 13.79
CA LEU A 581 -26.58 -21.45 13.33
C LEU A 581 -25.07 -21.12 13.36
N VAL A 582 -24.37 -21.43 14.45
CA VAL A 582 -22.92 -21.22 14.55
C VAL A 582 -22.16 -22.03 13.51
N THR A 583 -22.54 -23.30 13.32
CA THR A 583 -21.91 -24.17 12.31
C THR A 583 -22.19 -23.62 10.90
N THR A 584 -23.42 -23.14 10.64
CA THR A 584 -23.78 -22.52 9.35
C THR A 584 -22.97 -21.26 9.11
N GLU A 585 -22.88 -20.34 10.08
CA GLU A 585 -22.09 -19.11 9.99
C GLU A 585 -20.61 -19.42 9.68
N GLY A 586 -20.01 -20.41 10.36
CA GLY A 586 -18.65 -20.86 10.09
C GLY A 586 -18.46 -21.42 8.67
N VAL A 587 -19.41 -22.20 8.15
CA VAL A 587 -19.37 -22.73 6.78
C VAL A 587 -19.54 -21.61 5.74
N LEU A 588 -20.41 -20.63 5.98
CA LEU A 588 -20.53 -19.45 5.12
C LEU A 588 -19.24 -18.63 5.12
N GLY A 589 -18.59 -18.52 6.28
CA GLY A 589 -17.28 -17.88 6.39
C GLY A 589 -16.21 -18.60 5.56
N LEU A 590 -16.15 -19.94 5.64
CA LEU A 590 -15.24 -20.75 4.84
C LEU A 590 -15.54 -20.65 3.34
N LEU A 591 -16.81 -20.59 2.94
CA LEU A 591 -17.21 -20.39 1.55
C LEU A 591 -16.66 -19.09 0.98
N GLU A 592 -16.67 -18.01 1.78
CA GLU A 592 -16.11 -16.72 1.38
C GLU A 592 -14.58 -16.70 1.35
N LEU A 593 -13.90 -17.45 2.25
CA LEU A 593 -12.43 -17.45 2.35
C LEU A 593 -11.73 -18.39 1.38
N ALA A 594 -12.33 -19.55 1.11
CA ALA A 594 -11.66 -20.65 0.41
C ALA A 594 -12.52 -21.30 -0.70
N GLY A 595 -13.71 -20.74 -0.96
CA GLY A 595 -14.57 -21.19 -2.04
C GLY A 595 -15.31 -22.53 -1.79
N PRO A 596 -16.14 -22.94 -2.76
CA PRO A 596 -17.08 -24.06 -2.58
C PRO A 596 -16.39 -25.43 -2.51
N GLU A 597 -15.23 -25.58 -3.15
CA GLU A 597 -14.49 -26.84 -3.16
C GLU A 597 -13.96 -27.18 -1.78
N LYS A 598 -13.39 -26.18 -1.08
CA LYS A 598 -12.87 -26.36 0.28
C LYS A 598 -13.99 -26.64 1.27
N VAL A 599 -15.13 -25.98 1.12
CA VAL A 599 -16.34 -26.26 1.91
C VAL A 599 -16.78 -27.72 1.73
N GLN A 600 -16.84 -28.22 0.49
CA GLN A 600 -17.21 -29.61 0.22
C GLN A 600 -16.21 -30.60 0.83
N GLU A 601 -14.91 -30.33 0.77
CA GLU A 601 -13.87 -31.15 1.39
C GLU A 601 -14.08 -31.22 2.92
N GLN A 602 -14.22 -30.06 3.56
CA GLN A 602 -14.35 -29.96 5.00
C GLN A 602 -15.64 -30.61 5.52
N LEU A 603 -16.76 -30.42 4.82
CA LEU A 603 -18.02 -31.08 5.18
C LEU A 603 -17.94 -32.61 5.08
N ARG A 604 -17.25 -33.15 4.06
CA ARG A 604 -17.01 -34.59 3.94
C ARG A 604 -16.11 -35.10 5.06
N ALA A 605 -15.08 -34.36 5.43
CA ALA A 605 -14.20 -34.71 6.55
C ALA A 605 -14.96 -34.72 7.89
N MET A 606 -15.84 -33.73 8.11
CA MET A 606 -16.59 -33.58 9.36
C MET A 606 -17.76 -34.57 9.50
N ALA A 607 -18.55 -34.79 8.45
CA ALA A 607 -19.82 -35.51 8.52
C ALA A 607 -19.86 -36.79 7.67
N GLY A 608 -18.82 -37.08 6.90
CA GLY A 608 -18.70 -38.29 6.08
C GLY A 608 -19.93 -38.50 5.18
N PRO A 609 -20.59 -39.67 5.26
CA PRO A 609 -21.81 -39.96 4.47
C PRO A 609 -22.97 -38.98 4.74
N ASN A 610 -23.01 -38.31 5.90
CA ASN A 610 -24.09 -37.40 6.28
C ASN A 610 -23.82 -35.94 5.84
N ALA A 611 -22.73 -35.67 5.11
CA ALA A 611 -22.38 -34.31 4.70
C ALA A 611 -23.50 -33.60 3.93
N LEU A 612 -24.20 -34.31 3.03
CA LEU A 612 -25.34 -33.73 2.29
C LEU A 612 -26.51 -33.39 3.23
N ALA A 613 -26.85 -34.29 4.17
CA ALA A 613 -27.92 -34.05 5.14
C ALA A 613 -27.60 -32.86 6.06
N LEU A 614 -26.33 -32.69 6.42
CA LEU A 614 -25.88 -31.53 7.21
C LEU A 614 -26.05 -30.21 6.43
N VAL A 615 -25.67 -30.18 5.14
CA VAL A 615 -25.88 -28.99 4.29
C VAL A 615 -27.37 -28.68 4.12
N GLU A 616 -28.22 -29.70 4.00
CA GLU A 616 -29.67 -29.51 3.93
C GLU A 616 -30.25 -28.98 5.24
N ALA A 617 -29.74 -29.43 6.39
CA ALA A 617 -30.10 -28.86 7.68
C ALA A 617 -29.64 -27.40 7.80
N MET A 618 -28.41 -27.07 7.36
CA MET A 618 -27.90 -25.69 7.33
C MET A 618 -28.80 -24.80 6.46
N ALA A 619 -29.20 -25.27 5.27
CA ALA A 619 -30.12 -24.56 4.38
C ALA A 619 -31.49 -24.27 5.02
N ALA A 620 -31.95 -25.13 5.95
CA ALA A 620 -33.20 -25.00 6.67
C ALA A 620 -33.07 -24.28 8.04
N SER A 621 -31.87 -23.85 8.44
CA SER A 621 -31.58 -23.30 9.77
C SER A 621 -32.25 -21.95 10.08
N GLY A 622 -32.80 -21.27 9.06
CA GLY A 622 -33.36 -19.93 9.21
C GLY A 622 -32.30 -18.82 9.27
N HIS A 623 -31.06 -19.12 8.87
CA HIS A 623 -29.95 -18.17 8.85
C HIS A 623 -30.30 -16.87 8.10
N PRO A 624 -29.97 -15.67 8.63
CA PRO A 624 -30.41 -14.39 8.06
C PRO A 624 -29.75 -14.04 6.72
N ALA A 625 -28.54 -14.54 6.45
CA ALA A 625 -27.71 -14.16 5.31
C ALA A 625 -28.19 -14.73 3.96
N GLN A 626 -29.23 -14.14 3.36
CA GLN A 626 -29.87 -14.68 2.15
C GLN A 626 -28.90 -14.88 0.97
N GLU A 627 -28.04 -13.90 0.66
CA GLU A 627 -27.07 -13.96 -0.45
C GLU A 627 -26.10 -15.15 -0.26
N SER A 628 -25.49 -15.29 0.92
CA SER A 628 -24.56 -16.38 1.22
C SER A 628 -25.26 -17.75 1.33
N MET A 629 -26.50 -17.80 1.80
CA MET A 629 -27.30 -19.03 1.83
C MET A 629 -27.65 -19.51 0.43
N GLU A 630 -27.92 -18.60 -0.49
CA GLU A 630 -28.15 -18.91 -1.90
C GLU A 630 -26.86 -19.42 -2.59
N GLU A 631 -25.70 -18.82 -2.27
CA GLU A 631 -24.39 -19.35 -2.70
C GLU A 631 -24.12 -20.75 -2.14
N LEU A 632 -24.39 -21.00 -0.86
CA LEU A 632 -24.27 -22.35 -0.27
C LEU A 632 -25.17 -23.36 -0.98
N ARG A 633 -26.39 -22.96 -1.34
CA ARG A 633 -27.35 -23.81 -2.04
C ARG A 633 -26.85 -24.17 -3.45
N THR A 634 -26.44 -23.17 -4.22
CA THR A 634 -26.08 -23.31 -5.64
C THR A 634 -24.68 -23.88 -5.85
N LEU A 635 -23.69 -23.44 -5.07
CA LEU A 635 -22.29 -23.79 -5.27
C LEU A 635 -21.85 -25.04 -4.49
N VAL A 636 -22.59 -25.43 -3.45
CA VAL A 636 -22.23 -26.57 -2.59
C VAL A 636 -23.30 -27.66 -2.63
N ALA A 637 -24.54 -27.33 -2.25
CA ALA A 637 -25.59 -28.35 -2.08
C ALA A 637 -25.97 -29.04 -3.41
N GLU A 638 -26.20 -28.27 -4.47
CA GLU A 638 -26.56 -28.80 -5.80
C GLU A 638 -25.46 -29.71 -6.41
N PRO A 639 -24.17 -29.31 -6.45
CA PRO A 639 -23.09 -30.18 -6.90
C PRO A 639 -22.94 -31.46 -6.07
N MET A 640 -23.15 -31.39 -4.75
CA MET A 640 -23.12 -32.57 -3.89
C MET A 640 -24.25 -33.55 -4.23
N ARG A 641 -25.49 -33.07 -4.47
CA ARG A 641 -26.61 -33.92 -4.91
C ARG A 641 -26.33 -34.61 -6.25
N ALA A 642 -25.80 -33.86 -7.23
CA ALA A 642 -25.48 -34.39 -8.55
C ALA A 642 -24.46 -35.54 -8.48
N ARG A 643 -23.50 -35.47 -7.55
CA ARG A 643 -22.50 -36.52 -7.32
C ARG A 643 -23.04 -37.72 -6.51
N SER A 644 -23.99 -37.50 -5.61
CA SER A 644 -24.65 -38.56 -4.83
C SER A 644 -25.62 -39.43 -5.64
N HIS A 645 -26.06 -38.95 -6.80
CA HIS A 645 -26.81 -39.73 -7.78
C HIS A 645 -25.94 -40.07 -9.00
N PRO A 646 -25.06 -41.08 -8.94
CA PRO A 646 -24.42 -41.57 -10.15
C PRO A 646 -25.52 -42.13 -11.04
N LEU A 647 -25.85 -41.40 -12.11
CA LEU A 647 -26.73 -41.89 -13.15
C LEU A 647 -26.20 -43.23 -13.63
N ARG A 648 -26.94 -44.28 -13.30
CA ARG A 648 -26.83 -45.63 -13.87
C ARG A 648 -27.28 -45.56 -15.33
N PHE A 649 -26.53 -44.84 -16.18
CA PHE A 649 -26.66 -44.98 -17.62
C PHE A 649 -25.95 -46.28 -18.02
N VAL A 650 -26.66 -47.40 -17.90
CA VAL A 650 -26.48 -48.47 -18.88
C VAL A 650 -27.19 -47.95 -20.14
N PRO A 651 -26.49 -47.74 -21.27
CA PRO A 651 -27.16 -47.44 -22.52
C PRO A 651 -28.01 -48.64 -22.92
N GLY A 652 -29.32 -48.58 -22.65
CA GLY A 652 -30.28 -49.47 -23.27
C GLY A 652 -30.21 -49.28 -24.80
N PRO A 653 -30.24 -50.34 -25.62
CA PRO A 653 -30.18 -50.18 -27.06
C PRO A 653 -31.41 -49.42 -27.54
N ARG A 654 -31.17 -48.41 -28.40
CA ARG A 654 -32.23 -47.65 -29.06
C ARG A 654 -33.17 -48.59 -29.83
N PRO A 655 -34.50 -48.48 -29.69
CA PRO A 655 -35.44 -49.26 -30.47
C PRO A 655 -35.54 -48.67 -31.88
N GLY A 656 -34.98 -49.37 -32.88
CA GLY A 656 -35.19 -48.97 -34.27
C GLY A 656 -34.11 -49.39 -35.26
N ALA A 657 -33.87 -50.69 -35.42
CA ALA A 657 -33.26 -51.22 -36.65
C ALA A 657 -33.67 -52.70 -36.81
N ARG A 658 -34.84 -52.94 -37.42
CA ARG A 658 -35.16 -54.26 -37.96
C ARG A 658 -34.42 -54.44 -39.29
N GLY A 659 -33.65 -55.51 -39.38
CA GLY A 659 -33.46 -56.25 -40.62
C GLY A 659 -32.03 -56.34 -41.14
N ARG A 660 -31.35 -57.46 -40.88
CA ARG A 660 -31.26 -58.57 -41.85
C ARG A 660 -30.48 -59.74 -41.29
N THR A 661 -31.13 -60.88 -41.34
CA THR A 661 -30.59 -62.22 -41.11
C THR A 661 -29.68 -62.65 -42.27
N ALA A 662 -28.46 -63.06 -41.93
CA ALA A 662 -27.61 -64.06 -42.61
C ALA A 662 -26.42 -64.23 -41.66
N GLY A 663 -26.05 -65.39 -41.14
CA GLY A 663 -25.99 -66.71 -41.73
C GLY A 663 -24.78 -67.37 -41.06
N ARG A 664 -24.99 -68.53 -40.44
CA ARG A 664 -23.98 -69.42 -39.87
C ARG A 664 -22.63 -69.40 -40.62
N LYS A 665 -21.52 -69.37 -39.89
CA LYS A 665 -20.50 -70.44 -39.98
C LYS A 665 -19.59 -70.47 -38.75
N ARG A 666 -19.13 -71.69 -38.52
CA ARG A 666 -18.56 -72.28 -37.30
C ARG A 666 -17.05 -72.45 -37.51
N LYS A 667 -16.33 -72.60 -36.39
CA LYS A 667 -14.93 -73.08 -36.22
C LYS A 667 -13.87 -71.99 -36.45
N ARG A 668 -12.82 -71.89 -35.63
CA ARG A 668 -12.22 -72.87 -34.70
C ARG A 668 -11.55 -72.13 -33.54
#